data_AF-A0A3A8Q5G4-F1
#
_entry.id   AF-A0A3A8Q5G4-F1
#
_cell.length_a   1.000
_cell.length_b   1.000
_cell.length_c   1.000
_cell.angle_alpha   90.00
_cell.angle_beta   90.00
_cell.angle_gamma   90.00
#
_symmetry.space_group_name_H-M   'P 1'
#
loop_
_entity.id
_entity.type
_entity.pdbx_description
1 polymer ?
#
loop_
_entity_poly.entity_id
_entity_poly.type
_entity_poly.pdbx_seq_one_letter_code
_entity_poly.pdbx_strand_id
1 'polypeptide(L)'
;MTPAGAGLFLEGARLKNAGLWAVDFLDASGQVLCRVALPNLALQEDPPALLHPVVTGDVQRTGTVREARLRSGPTTVATLTVGLYADTDRHLRLPTLDLVLGRRLKLSDFRLPYLHHTSVGVGARDVYGNPASYFPATLDLPDDFTGDVHLLETPGSALPLGTVTTHVTHDERSASIPTGTLPPFAAPAGMPSGMALDSTGNGPITDEGDYIQLGPPGGATGGLATTGAVGFDFTLTNDVPVFFGFRFRGRLPASIDDAAALGAMWMDGVPGGFFVYANWARNIVFRNYADNQQLEVSYGYAAGADIDVAFRYTDDPQGPGGSLQFYKAGVALGGPHTLTAKLKLQPVLPFFVNNVGWNHRTGTAGLGVRALDFTVPVPVVTQQFTALNSNVVPANVARTLMFDATALTAPSGPYTLRYRLGSPDASAGEDLTVRVGPYVTAANEAHDVVLQDWSTGAPVQVGVYTLTKVVGQNLSLEDAEFGPLVGTWTEVAPLEAPIEIGGLRYYCEGIRMRGYTQFQFGYDFAPGALPSTPFGDPQGIDSYMVPHKWVVRDRDGNALGTLQQHDGTPLNPAGRSPVFEGPWDGVSKPLTTPTNRWVPFGTARAGLIWRSKRPEAVPVATLGAKLPRYATDVPYAMHLDYSSNGFDWRLAFGGHGSDGQLNGFGNIRVMPFNPTDAETWVNDATVGAGDPYKGLYGTNSKLAVGATWLKYTPFNMQARSPVTGPGGIRDDRQAIAEPVWLYLTNPTGQRWDGTSHLELALDYLTGYVSDPVHVFEDGRPRPLFRSRPTRPITMRGHWYGWGEATTPPERAYYAKGGRPYDICDDANPWRAKVPEHGSAPNKPVFGTYQIDSSHAHQYPHWGTLLFKTPEFAFLGHKFWDQTRLYSNRLLQSPGDLGERSSAWGYLHAALAWKTAAKRSERLYSREDVLAFVQRELEAFHDTHCATTPGLFNPPATFTNESQLFAILVNLFGPGYMSNGEYQQHDFFIGYWLHALAIGERLGFNAALRARSAKLAAVLDWMVEIHRKRIVGRLVDGPRLTISGNSYLFGLPASAVSNAGGVAANLPQGYADLIPLLGQADTWAYNGPGTQNGTRDGQGLDLLMAGPSQLKYGLGLTGTALDTAESVAAAWRNDRKAAEEAKGSDAGSGWFRYLQGSHNPMLPTAQGLDADQEVITDLAFTGLELSALADVEDV
;
A
#
# COMPACT_ATOMS: atom_id res chain seq x y z
N MET A 1 -47.88 4.24 26.75
CA MET A 1 -49.05 4.22 25.86
C MET A 1 -48.54 4.06 24.45
N THR A 2 -48.97 3.02 23.75
CA THR A 2 -48.72 2.79 22.33
C THR A 2 -50.07 2.47 21.67
N PRO A 3 -50.27 2.93 20.43
CA PRO A 3 -50.92 2.10 19.42
C PRO A 3 -50.16 2.20 18.08
N ALA A 4 -50.22 1.29 17.11
CA ALA A 4 -50.57 -0.13 16.96
C ALA A 4 -50.25 -0.44 15.47
N GLY A 5 -49.73 -1.61 15.11
CA GLY A 5 -49.66 -2.03 13.70
C GLY A 5 -48.67 -3.16 13.34
N ALA A 6 -49.25 -4.34 13.08
CA ALA A 6 -48.73 -5.53 12.37
C ALA A 6 -47.62 -6.39 13.03
N GLY A 7 -48.03 -7.50 13.67
CA GLY A 7 -47.16 -8.63 14.04
C GLY A 7 -47.85 -9.97 13.76
N LEU A 8 -47.08 -10.96 13.29
CA LEU A 8 -47.50 -12.34 13.04
C LEU A 8 -47.41 -13.13 14.36
N PHE A 9 -48.41 -13.94 14.70
CA PHE A 9 -48.43 -14.70 15.96
C PHE A 9 -48.17 -16.20 15.73
N LEU A 10 -47.36 -16.79 16.61
CA LEU A 10 -47.04 -18.21 16.64
C LEU A 10 -47.80 -18.89 17.78
N GLU A 11 -48.58 -19.92 17.47
CA GLU A 11 -49.24 -20.75 18.48
C GLU A 11 -48.92 -22.23 18.21
N GLY A 12 -48.31 -22.91 19.18
CA GLY A 12 -47.94 -24.32 19.07
C GLY A 12 -48.97 -25.22 19.73
N ALA A 13 -49.59 -26.13 18.96
CA ALA A 13 -50.53 -27.12 19.48
C ALA A 13 -49.93 -28.54 19.44
N ARG A 14 -49.95 -29.23 20.58
CA ARG A 14 -49.47 -30.62 20.71
C ARG A 14 -50.57 -31.59 20.29
N LEU A 15 -50.42 -32.26 19.15
CA LEU A 15 -51.33 -33.33 18.74
C LEU A 15 -51.05 -34.59 19.58
N LYS A 16 -52.03 -34.97 20.40
CA LYS A 16 -51.87 -35.88 21.55
C LYS A 16 -51.57 -37.35 21.21
N ASN A 17 -51.46 -37.77 19.95
CA ASN A 17 -51.35 -39.20 19.59
C ASN A 17 -50.35 -39.57 18.48
N ALA A 18 -49.45 -38.69 18.03
CA ALA A 18 -48.50 -39.05 16.95
C ALA A 18 -47.05 -38.55 17.12
N GLY A 19 -46.67 -37.99 18.27
CA GLY A 19 -45.29 -37.56 18.51
C GLY A 19 -44.76 -36.49 17.54
N LEU A 20 -45.63 -35.83 16.78
CA LEU A 20 -45.30 -34.77 15.84
C LEU A 20 -45.67 -33.42 16.48
N TRP A 21 -44.69 -32.51 16.50
CA TRP A 21 -44.94 -31.10 16.79
C TRP A 21 -45.44 -30.44 15.51
N ALA A 22 -46.53 -29.69 15.60
CA ALA A 22 -46.99 -28.85 14.49
C ALA A 22 -47.08 -27.40 14.95
N VAL A 23 -46.57 -26.48 14.14
CA VAL A 23 -46.63 -25.05 14.37
C VAL A 23 -47.57 -24.43 13.34
N ASP A 24 -48.57 -23.71 13.82
CA ASP A 24 -49.50 -22.95 13.00
C ASP A 24 -49.06 -21.49 12.90
N PHE A 25 -48.99 -20.99 11.68
CA PHE A 25 -48.77 -19.58 11.39
C PHE A 25 -50.12 -18.93 11.15
N LEU A 26 -50.52 -18.00 12.02
CA LEU A 26 -51.80 -17.33 11.97
C LEU A 26 -51.65 -15.93 11.37
N ASP A 27 -52.62 -15.48 10.59
CA ASP A 27 -52.73 -14.06 10.25
C ASP A 27 -53.30 -13.24 11.42
N ALA A 28 -53.39 -11.92 11.24
CA ALA A 28 -53.89 -11.00 12.25
C ALA A 28 -55.38 -11.23 12.63
N SER A 29 -56.11 -12.06 11.89
CA SER A 29 -57.49 -12.47 12.19
C SER A 29 -57.58 -13.81 12.94
N GLY A 30 -56.45 -14.48 13.17
CA GLY A 30 -56.39 -15.80 13.78
C GLY A 30 -56.65 -16.95 12.80
N GLN A 31 -56.54 -16.71 11.49
CA GLN A 31 -56.69 -17.76 10.48
C GLN A 31 -55.34 -18.44 10.19
N VAL A 32 -55.30 -19.78 10.18
CA VAL A 32 -54.08 -20.56 9.89
C VAL A 32 -53.70 -20.38 8.42
N LEU A 33 -52.61 -19.66 8.17
CA LEU A 33 -52.00 -19.46 6.87
C LEU A 33 -51.20 -20.69 6.43
N CYS A 34 -50.46 -21.33 7.35
CA CYS A 34 -49.80 -22.62 7.09
C CYS A 34 -49.50 -23.39 8.38
N ARG A 35 -49.39 -24.72 8.27
CA ARG A 35 -49.04 -25.65 9.37
C ARG A 35 -47.80 -26.43 9.00
N VAL A 36 -46.76 -26.37 9.84
CA VAL A 36 -45.50 -27.10 9.63
C VAL A 36 -45.32 -28.19 10.69
N ALA A 37 -45.16 -29.44 10.26
CA ALA A 37 -44.93 -30.58 11.14
C ALA A 37 -43.42 -30.91 11.26
N LEU A 38 -42.92 -31.08 12.48
CA LEU A 38 -41.51 -31.34 12.78
C LEU A 38 -41.30 -32.79 13.26
N PRO A 39 -40.41 -33.58 12.63
CA PRO A 39 -40.12 -34.94 13.04
C PRO A 39 -39.17 -35.02 14.27
N ASN A 40 -39.40 -36.04 15.10
CA ASN A 40 -38.77 -36.33 16.39
C ASN A 40 -37.23 -36.28 16.40
N LEU A 41 -36.65 -35.47 17.31
CA LEU A 41 -35.27 -35.61 17.81
C LEU A 41 -35.36 -35.96 19.30
N ALA A 42 -34.82 -37.13 19.67
CA ALA A 42 -34.88 -37.66 21.03
C ALA A 42 -34.02 -36.81 21.99
N LEU A 43 -34.65 -36.35 23.07
CA LEU A 43 -34.01 -35.70 24.22
C LEU A 43 -33.47 -36.76 25.19
N GLN A 44 -32.25 -36.56 25.68
CA GLN A 44 -31.81 -37.15 26.95
C GLN A 44 -31.54 -35.98 27.92
N GLU A 45 -32.26 -36.03 29.04
CA GLU A 45 -32.38 -35.08 30.17
C GLU A 45 -31.05 -35.04 30.96
N ASP A 46 -30.42 -33.90 31.35
CA ASP A 46 -30.82 -32.89 32.35
C ASP A 46 -29.78 -31.70 32.42
N PRO A 47 -29.97 -30.59 33.22
CA PRO A 47 -29.68 -29.17 32.85
C PRO A 47 -28.54 -28.48 33.67
N PRO A 48 -28.28 -27.14 33.60
CA PRO A 48 -28.48 -26.13 32.56
C PRO A 48 -27.15 -25.42 32.17
N ALA A 49 -26.77 -25.45 30.89
CA ALA A 49 -25.84 -24.47 30.32
C ALA A 49 -26.25 -24.21 28.87
N LEU A 50 -26.44 -22.94 28.53
CA LEU A 50 -26.77 -22.44 27.20
C LEU A 50 -25.79 -23.00 26.15
N LEU A 51 -26.23 -24.02 25.42
CA LEU A 51 -25.54 -24.61 24.26
C LEU A 51 -26.34 -24.25 23.00
N HIS A 52 -25.71 -23.47 22.11
CA HIS A 52 -26.13 -23.32 20.72
C HIS A 52 -25.83 -24.64 19.97
N PRO A 53 -26.80 -25.29 19.30
CA PRO A 53 -26.51 -26.44 18.45
C PRO A 53 -26.02 -25.98 17.08
N VAL A 54 -24.77 -26.34 16.75
CA VAL A 54 -24.29 -26.45 15.37
C VAL A 54 -24.64 -27.86 14.89
N VAL A 55 -25.46 -27.97 13.84
CA VAL A 55 -25.65 -29.23 13.11
C VAL A 55 -24.90 -29.12 11.78
N THR A 56 -23.77 -29.82 11.70
CA THR A 56 -23.12 -30.25 10.46
C THR A 56 -23.63 -31.66 10.13
N GLY A 57 -24.03 -31.90 8.88
CA GLY A 57 -24.45 -33.22 8.42
C GLY A 57 -24.48 -33.34 6.91
N ASP A 58 -23.55 -34.11 6.36
CA ASP A 58 -23.53 -34.61 4.99
C ASP A 58 -24.75 -35.51 4.70
N VAL A 59 -25.46 -35.26 3.60
CA VAL A 59 -26.43 -36.21 3.02
C VAL A 59 -26.11 -36.42 1.54
N GLN A 60 -25.79 -37.67 1.20
CA GLN A 60 -25.54 -38.16 -0.14
C GLN A 60 -26.78 -38.07 -1.07
N ARG A 61 -26.51 -37.95 -2.38
CA ARG A 61 -27.44 -38.03 -3.52
C ARG A 61 -28.41 -39.22 -3.43
N THR A 62 -29.70 -38.97 -3.70
CA THR A 62 -30.48 -39.57 -4.83
C THR A 62 -31.92 -39.03 -4.82
N GLY A 63 -32.44 -38.59 -5.98
CA GLY A 63 -33.88 -38.34 -6.15
C GLY A 63 -34.24 -37.20 -7.10
N THR A 64 -34.42 -37.54 -8.38
CA THR A 64 -34.97 -36.68 -9.44
C THR A 64 -36.40 -36.20 -9.15
N VAL A 65 -36.69 -34.90 -9.30
CA VAL A 65 -38.04 -34.38 -9.57
C VAL A 65 -37.99 -33.54 -10.86
N ARG A 66 -38.90 -33.86 -11.78
CA ARG A 66 -39.01 -33.35 -13.15
C ARG A 66 -39.62 -31.95 -13.22
N GLU A 67 -39.26 -31.24 -14.30
CA GLU A 67 -39.85 -30.01 -14.87
C GLU A 67 -41.28 -29.65 -14.38
N ALA A 68 -41.45 -28.41 -13.94
CA ALA A 68 -42.69 -27.66 -14.14
C ALA A 68 -42.42 -26.57 -15.19
N ARG A 69 -42.90 -26.78 -16.42
CA ARG A 69 -42.89 -25.76 -17.49
C ARG A 69 -44.01 -24.76 -17.27
N LEU A 70 -43.69 -23.48 -17.17
CA LEU A 70 -44.62 -22.38 -17.44
C LEU A 70 -44.38 -21.85 -18.86
N ARG A 71 -45.42 -21.89 -19.69
CA ARG A 71 -45.41 -21.38 -21.08
C ARG A 71 -45.38 -19.84 -21.06
N SER A 72 -44.48 -19.26 -21.84
CA SER A 72 -44.34 -17.82 -22.06
C SER A 72 -45.45 -17.24 -22.95
N GLY A 73 -46.11 -16.17 -22.50
CA GLY A 73 -46.74 -15.17 -23.36
C GLY A 73 -45.91 -13.86 -23.37
N PRO A 74 -46.01 -13.01 -24.40
CA PRO A 74 -45.09 -11.89 -24.58
C PRO A 74 -45.63 -10.64 -23.89
N THR A 75 -45.63 -10.58 -22.55
CA THR A 75 -45.71 -9.37 -21.70
C THR A 75 -46.08 -9.78 -20.27
N THR A 76 -45.10 -10.06 -19.41
CA THR A 76 -45.30 -9.96 -17.96
C THR A 76 -43.96 -9.72 -17.27
N VAL A 77 -43.86 -8.59 -16.58
CA VAL A 77 -42.79 -8.29 -15.62
C VAL A 77 -43.08 -9.11 -14.36
N ALA A 78 -42.13 -9.92 -13.91
CA ALA A 78 -42.24 -10.62 -12.63
C ALA A 78 -41.81 -9.66 -11.50
N THR A 79 -42.73 -9.34 -10.60
CA THR A 79 -42.44 -8.62 -9.34
C THR A 79 -42.02 -9.65 -8.29
N LEU A 80 -40.81 -9.50 -7.75
CA LEU A 80 -40.31 -10.29 -6.62
C LEU A 80 -40.49 -9.48 -5.33
N THR A 81 -41.30 -9.97 -4.40
CA THR A 81 -41.44 -9.39 -3.05
C THR A 81 -40.60 -10.20 -2.07
N VAL A 82 -39.56 -9.59 -1.48
CA VAL A 82 -38.74 -10.19 -0.42
C VAL A 82 -39.15 -9.60 0.92
N GLY A 83 -39.75 -10.40 1.80
CA GLY A 83 -40.05 -10.01 3.18
C GLY A 83 -38.89 -10.36 4.11
N LEU A 84 -38.38 -9.38 4.86
CA LEU A 84 -37.37 -9.55 5.91
C LEU A 84 -38.07 -9.69 7.28
N TYR A 85 -37.78 -10.75 8.03
CA TYR A 85 -38.12 -10.85 9.45
C TYR A 85 -36.87 -10.58 10.29
N ALA A 86 -37.01 -9.76 11.33
CA ALA A 86 -35.98 -9.47 12.31
C ALA A 86 -36.10 -10.46 13.48
N ASP A 87 -34.98 -11.10 13.84
CA ASP A 87 -34.84 -11.82 15.12
C ASP A 87 -34.16 -10.90 16.14
N THR A 88 -34.47 -11.08 17.41
CA THR A 88 -34.14 -10.16 18.52
C THR A 88 -32.67 -10.16 18.98
N ASP A 89 -31.77 -10.86 18.29
CA ASP A 89 -30.33 -10.73 18.49
C ASP A 89 -29.63 -10.26 17.21
N ARG A 90 -28.70 -9.30 17.39
CA ARG A 90 -28.18 -8.32 16.41
C ARG A 90 -27.43 -8.87 15.18
N HIS A 91 -28.03 -9.76 14.39
CA HIS A 91 -27.49 -10.13 13.08
C HIS A 91 -28.59 -10.21 12.02
N LEU A 92 -28.57 -9.25 11.08
CA LEU A 92 -29.27 -9.36 9.82
C LEU A 92 -28.48 -10.35 8.93
N ARG A 93 -28.92 -11.60 8.82
CA ARG A 93 -28.46 -12.47 7.72
C ARG A 93 -29.36 -12.22 6.52
N LEU A 94 -28.79 -11.60 5.48
CA LEU A 94 -29.40 -11.60 4.16
C LEU A 94 -29.45 -13.06 3.66
N PRO A 95 -30.60 -13.57 3.19
CA PRO A 95 -30.60 -14.79 2.40
C PRO A 95 -29.75 -14.56 1.15
N THR A 96 -28.92 -15.54 0.79
CA THR A 96 -28.19 -15.58 -0.47
C THR A 96 -29.21 -15.47 -1.61
N LEU A 97 -29.29 -14.30 -2.22
CA LEU A 97 -29.97 -14.11 -3.48
C LEU A 97 -29.00 -14.59 -4.56
N ASP A 98 -29.11 -15.85 -4.96
CA ASP A 98 -28.55 -16.32 -6.23
C ASP A 98 -29.36 -15.72 -7.37
N LEU A 99 -29.11 -14.44 -7.64
CA LEU A 99 -29.37 -13.87 -8.96
C LEU A 99 -28.36 -14.52 -9.91
N VAL A 100 -28.87 -15.36 -10.81
CA VAL A 100 -28.17 -15.85 -12.00
C VAL A 100 -27.91 -14.65 -12.93
N LEU A 101 -26.94 -13.84 -12.55
CA LEU A 101 -26.34 -12.77 -13.33
C LEU A 101 -24.84 -12.74 -13.03
N GLY A 102 -24.18 -13.85 -13.36
CA GLY A 102 -23.11 -13.84 -14.36
C GLY A 102 -21.86 -12.94 -14.25
N ARG A 103 -21.70 -11.98 -13.31
CA ARG A 103 -20.52 -11.07 -13.30
C ARG A 103 -20.19 -10.46 -11.91
N ARG A 104 -18.89 -10.32 -11.63
CA ARG A 104 -18.33 -9.32 -10.68
C ARG A 104 -17.51 -8.29 -11.49
N LEU A 105 -17.81 -7.00 -11.34
CA LEU A 105 -17.28 -5.87 -12.11
C LEU A 105 -16.07 -5.21 -11.40
N LYS A 106 -15.15 -4.62 -12.17
CA LYS A 106 -14.04 -3.75 -11.70
C LYS A 106 -14.45 -2.27 -11.77
N LEU A 107 -14.05 -1.48 -10.77
CA LEU A 107 -14.44 -0.08 -10.57
C LEU A 107 -13.69 0.97 -11.44
N SER A 108 -12.63 0.61 -12.16
CA SER A 108 -11.76 1.59 -12.84
C SER A 108 -12.30 2.12 -14.18
N ASP A 109 -13.29 1.44 -14.77
CA ASP A 109 -13.91 1.84 -16.04
C ASP A 109 -15.27 2.53 -15.82
N PHE A 110 -15.57 2.87 -14.56
CA PHE A 110 -16.76 3.58 -14.13
C PHE A 110 -16.39 4.95 -13.59
N ARG A 111 -16.79 6.02 -14.27
CA ARG A 111 -17.15 7.27 -13.58
C ARG A 111 -18.57 7.13 -13.06
N LEU A 112 -18.73 6.31 -12.00
CA LEU A 112 -19.93 6.30 -11.18
C LEU A 112 -19.52 6.68 -9.75
N PRO A 113 -20.03 7.79 -9.20
CA PRO A 113 -19.77 8.25 -7.86
C PRO A 113 -20.64 7.45 -6.91
N TYR A 114 -20.00 6.60 -6.11
CA TYR A 114 -20.70 5.85 -5.06
C TYR A 114 -20.37 6.46 -3.70
N LEU A 115 -21.43 6.93 -3.04
CA LEU A 115 -21.43 7.81 -1.88
C LEU A 115 -21.40 7.07 -0.55
N HIS A 116 -20.42 7.39 0.28
CA HIS A 116 -20.41 7.09 1.71
C HIS A 116 -19.75 8.25 2.48
N HIS A 117 -20.50 8.82 3.41
CA HIS A 117 -20.16 9.93 4.29
C HIS A 117 -20.62 9.57 5.70
N THR A 118 -19.75 9.76 6.68
CA THR A 118 -20.14 10.15 8.04
C THR A 118 -19.39 11.44 8.35
N SER A 119 -20.10 12.56 8.52
CA SER A 119 -19.52 13.73 9.18
C SER A 119 -20.55 14.49 9.98
N VAL A 120 -20.26 14.69 11.27
CA VAL A 120 -20.79 15.81 12.03
C VAL A 120 -19.82 16.97 11.82
N GLY A 121 -20.28 18.06 11.22
CA GLY A 121 -19.50 19.29 11.02
C GLY A 121 -20.11 20.21 9.97
N VAL A 122 -20.93 21.16 10.42
CA VAL A 122 -21.70 22.12 9.63
C VAL A 122 -20.78 23.12 8.92
N GLY A 123 -20.86 23.17 7.59
CA GLY A 123 -20.34 24.23 6.72
C GLY A 123 -21.07 24.13 5.38
N ALA A 124 -21.45 25.27 4.78
CA ALA A 124 -22.17 25.32 3.51
C ALA A 124 -21.45 24.44 2.46
N ARG A 125 -22.18 23.46 1.91
CA ARG A 125 -21.59 22.43 1.05
C ARG A 125 -21.77 22.84 -0.41
N ASP A 126 -20.66 23.12 -1.06
CA ASP A 126 -20.62 23.37 -2.50
C ASP A 126 -20.23 22.08 -3.24
N VAL A 127 -20.99 21.72 -4.27
CA VAL A 127 -20.70 20.64 -5.21
C VAL A 127 -20.42 21.21 -6.58
N TYR A 128 -19.34 20.78 -7.19
CA TYR A 128 -18.85 21.24 -8.47
C TYR A 128 -18.99 20.16 -9.55
N GLY A 129 -19.55 20.53 -10.70
CA GLY A 129 -19.64 19.71 -11.89
C GLY A 129 -18.90 20.32 -13.06
N ASN A 130 -18.50 19.49 -14.03
CA ASN A 130 -18.01 20.00 -15.31
C ASN A 130 -19.19 20.24 -16.27
N PRO A 131 -19.14 21.31 -17.08
CA PRO A 131 -20.04 21.43 -18.23
C PRO A 131 -19.96 20.19 -19.13
N ALA A 132 -21.04 19.90 -19.86
CA ALA A 132 -21.15 18.78 -20.79
C ALA A 132 -20.91 17.40 -20.14
N SER A 133 -21.26 17.22 -18.86
CA SER A 133 -21.00 15.97 -18.13
C SER A 133 -22.09 15.59 -17.12
N TYR A 134 -22.09 14.33 -16.71
CA TYR A 134 -22.77 13.88 -15.48
C TYR A 134 -21.82 13.99 -14.29
N PHE A 135 -22.31 14.47 -13.15
CA PHE A 135 -21.52 14.54 -11.92
C PHE A 135 -22.37 14.26 -10.68
N PRO A 136 -21.79 13.70 -9.60
CA PRO A 136 -22.56 13.33 -8.41
C PRO A 136 -23.24 14.50 -7.73
N ALA A 137 -24.40 14.24 -7.14
CA ALA A 137 -25.03 15.17 -6.19
C ALA A 137 -24.34 15.17 -4.82
N THR A 138 -23.68 14.08 -4.42
CA THR A 138 -22.96 13.96 -3.15
C THR A 138 -23.74 14.41 -1.91
N LEU A 139 -24.92 13.83 -1.68
CA LEU A 139 -25.71 14.10 -0.47
C LEU A 139 -25.00 13.58 0.79
N ASP A 140 -25.16 14.29 1.90
CA ASP A 140 -24.67 13.86 3.21
C ASP A 140 -25.62 12.84 3.82
N LEU A 141 -25.23 11.57 3.72
CA LEU A 141 -26.02 10.47 4.24
C LEU A 141 -25.11 9.63 5.15
N PRO A 142 -25.36 9.57 6.48
CA PRO A 142 -24.64 8.68 7.38
C PRO A 142 -24.55 7.28 6.78
N ASP A 143 -23.42 6.58 6.88
CA ASP A 143 -23.23 5.32 6.16
C ASP A 143 -24.22 4.21 6.54
N ASP A 144 -24.75 4.26 7.76
CA ASP A 144 -25.79 3.40 8.30
C ASP A 144 -27.23 3.90 8.01
N PHE A 145 -27.37 5.08 7.39
CA PHE A 145 -28.66 5.61 7.02
C PHE A 145 -29.28 4.78 5.89
N THR A 146 -30.42 4.16 6.21
CA THR A 146 -31.22 3.30 5.32
C THR A 146 -32.61 3.88 5.03
N GLY A 147 -32.96 5.01 5.64
CA GLY A 147 -34.27 5.64 5.48
C GLY A 147 -34.45 6.39 4.16
N ASP A 148 -35.59 7.06 4.04
CA ASP A 148 -35.90 7.89 2.88
C ASP A 148 -35.25 9.27 2.98
N VAL A 149 -34.80 9.78 1.83
CA VAL A 149 -34.32 11.15 1.65
C VAL A 149 -35.41 11.93 0.93
N HIS A 150 -35.86 13.01 1.56
CA HIS A 150 -36.85 13.91 0.99
C HIS A 150 -36.16 15.11 0.34
N LEU A 151 -36.30 15.24 -0.97
CA LEU A 151 -35.83 16.36 -1.77
C LEU A 151 -36.86 17.50 -1.66
N LEU A 152 -36.51 18.55 -0.93
CA LEU A 152 -37.37 19.71 -0.66
C LEU A 152 -37.30 20.74 -1.78
N GLU A 153 -36.13 20.89 -2.41
CA GLU A 153 -35.88 21.81 -3.52
C GLU A 153 -34.86 21.16 -4.46
N THR A 154 -35.08 21.22 -5.77
CA THR A 154 -34.12 20.71 -6.77
C THR A 154 -33.84 21.78 -7.83
N PRO A 155 -32.69 21.73 -8.54
CA PRO A 155 -32.36 22.67 -9.60
C PRO A 155 -33.32 22.66 -10.82
N GLY A 156 -34.26 21.71 -10.89
CA GLY A 156 -35.25 21.61 -11.95
C GLY A 156 -34.65 21.21 -13.30
N SER A 157 -35.28 21.66 -14.41
CA SER A 157 -34.88 21.28 -15.77
C SER A 157 -33.57 21.91 -16.24
N ALA A 158 -33.08 22.94 -15.55
CA ALA A 158 -31.81 23.60 -15.87
C ALA A 158 -30.60 22.74 -15.50
N LEU A 159 -30.74 21.88 -14.49
CA LEU A 159 -29.74 20.90 -14.08
C LEU A 159 -30.46 19.68 -13.49
N PRO A 160 -31.01 18.78 -14.34
CA PRO A 160 -31.81 17.66 -13.89
C PRO A 160 -31.06 16.75 -12.90
N LEU A 161 -31.76 16.27 -11.89
CA LEU A 161 -31.26 15.30 -10.91
C LEU A 161 -31.82 13.91 -11.23
N GLY A 162 -30.97 12.90 -11.25
CA GLY A 162 -31.35 11.56 -11.72
C GLY A 162 -30.32 10.50 -11.36
N THR A 163 -30.47 9.31 -11.94
CA THR A 163 -29.50 8.21 -11.85
C THR A 163 -28.87 7.98 -13.21
N VAL A 164 -27.58 7.61 -13.22
CA VAL A 164 -26.88 7.23 -14.45
C VAL A 164 -26.65 5.72 -14.43
N THR A 165 -27.22 5.03 -15.41
CA THR A 165 -26.90 3.62 -15.67
C THR A 165 -25.78 3.57 -16.69
N THR A 166 -24.69 2.87 -16.36
CA THR A 166 -23.57 2.68 -17.27
C THR A 166 -23.64 1.28 -17.88
N HIS A 167 -23.71 1.21 -19.20
CA HIS A 167 -23.66 -0.02 -19.97
C HIS A 167 -22.26 -0.20 -20.54
N VAL A 168 -21.59 -1.30 -20.18
CA VAL A 168 -20.30 -1.67 -20.77
C VAL A 168 -20.56 -2.78 -21.80
N THR A 169 -20.46 -2.44 -23.07
CA THR A 169 -20.36 -3.41 -24.17
C THR A 169 -18.89 -3.66 -24.49
N HIS A 170 -18.58 -4.74 -25.20
CA HIS A 170 -17.24 -4.96 -25.72
C HIS A 170 -17.33 -4.97 -27.23
N ASP A 171 -16.65 -4.02 -27.86
CA ASP A 171 -16.45 -4.04 -29.29
C ASP A 171 -15.33 -5.02 -29.63
N GLU A 172 -15.51 -5.69 -30.75
CA GLU A 172 -14.52 -6.58 -31.32
C GLU A 172 -13.53 -5.75 -32.13
N ARG A 173 -12.29 -5.63 -31.65
CA ARG A 173 -11.21 -5.10 -32.47
C ARG A 173 -10.43 -6.24 -33.07
N SER A 174 -10.33 -6.20 -34.39
CA SER A 174 -9.47 -7.10 -35.15
C SER A 174 -8.26 -6.33 -35.68
N ALA A 175 -7.09 -6.92 -35.55
CA ALA A 175 -5.85 -6.43 -36.10
C ALA A 175 -5.30 -7.48 -37.06
N SER A 176 -4.74 -7.04 -38.17
CA SER A 176 -4.08 -7.90 -39.14
C SER A 176 -2.63 -7.45 -39.28
N ILE A 177 -1.73 -8.40 -39.39
CA ILE A 177 -0.34 -8.18 -39.80
C ILE A 177 -0.24 -8.67 -41.25
N PRO A 178 -0.50 -7.79 -42.25
CA PRO A 178 -0.37 -8.15 -43.66
C PRO A 178 1.11 -8.28 -44.01
N THR A 179 1.55 -9.42 -44.55
CA THR A 179 2.95 -9.62 -44.90
C THR A 179 3.21 -9.26 -46.36
N GLY A 180 4.09 -8.28 -46.60
CA GLY A 180 4.66 -7.90 -47.91
C GLY A 180 5.93 -7.03 -47.77
N THR A 181 6.50 -7.00 -46.57
CA THR A 181 7.72 -6.29 -46.19
C THR A 181 8.41 -7.10 -45.09
N LEU A 182 9.73 -7.23 -45.16
CA LEU A 182 10.53 -7.92 -44.14
C LEU A 182 10.41 -7.22 -42.77
N PRO A 183 10.56 -7.94 -41.64
CA PRO A 183 10.54 -7.37 -40.28
C PRO A 183 11.54 -6.21 -40.12
N PRO A 184 11.30 -5.25 -39.20
CA PRO A 184 10.23 -5.24 -38.19
C PRO A 184 8.87 -4.77 -38.72
N PHE A 185 7.78 -5.38 -38.24
CA PHE A 185 6.41 -4.95 -38.54
C PHE A 185 5.91 -3.94 -37.52
N ALA A 186 5.25 -2.88 -37.98
CA ALA A 186 4.60 -1.91 -37.09
C ALA A 186 3.35 -2.50 -36.42
N ALA A 187 3.06 -2.05 -35.20
CA ALA A 187 1.82 -2.40 -34.51
C ALA A 187 0.59 -1.96 -35.34
N PRO A 188 -0.41 -2.83 -35.54
CA PRO A 188 -1.64 -2.45 -36.22
C PRO A 188 -2.37 -1.33 -35.49
N ALA A 189 -3.01 -0.42 -36.25
CA ALA A 189 -3.80 0.66 -35.68
C ALA A 189 -4.90 0.13 -34.75
N GLY A 190 -4.87 0.53 -33.48
CA GLY A 190 -5.88 0.16 -32.48
C GLY A 190 -5.51 -0.96 -31.50
N MET A 191 -4.29 -1.52 -31.59
CA MET A 191 -3.68 -2.44 -30.61
C MET A 191 -2.72 -1.72 -29.63
N PRO A 192 -2.36 -2.33 -28.48
CA PRO A 192 -1.32 -1.80 -27.59
C PRO A 192 0.00 -1.55 -28.32
N SER A 193 0.73 -0.49 -27.95
CA SER A 193 1.92 0.00 -28.64
C SER A 193 3.13 -0.97 -28.66
N GLY A 194 3.07 -2.10 -27.94
CA GLY A 194 4.14 -3.10 -27.84
C GLY A 194 4.15 -4.20 -28.91
N MET A 195 3.15 -4.28 -29.80
CA MET A 195 3.07 -5.29 -30.85
C MET A 195 3.96 -4.98 -32.08
N ALA A 196 5.28 -5.05 -31.93
CA ALA A 196 6.17 -5.14 -33.10
C ALA A 196 6.67 -6.58 -33.26
N LEU A 197 6.42 -7.20 -34.41
CA LEU A 197 7.02 -8.50 -34.77
C LEU A 197 8.40 -8.23 -35.35
N ASP A 198 9.41 -8.86 -34.77
CA ASP A 198 10.80 -8.84 -35.19
C ASP A 198 11.26 -10.25 -35.59
N SER A 199 12.36 -10.33 -36.33
CA SER A 199 13.02 -11.58 -36.65
C SER A 199 14.07 -11.94 -35.62
N THR A 200 14.10 -13.19 -35.18
CA THR A 200 15.21 -13.73 -34.37
C THR A 200 15.80 -14.98 -35.04
N GLY A 201 17.13 -15.11 -34.94
CA GLY A 201 17.91 -16.19 -35.57
C GLY A 201 18.73 -15.75 -36.79
N ASN A 202 19.61 -16.62 -37.27
CA ASN A 202 20.49 -16.37 -38.42
C ASN A 202 19.97 -16.98 -39.73
N GLY A 203 18.76 -17.57 -39.71
CA GLY A 203 18.14 -18.16 -40.89
C GLY A 203 17.64 -17.10 -41.88
N PRO A 204 17.68 -17.35 -43.20
CA PRO A 204 17.14 -16.43 -44.19
C PRO A 204 15.63 -16.29 -44.01
N ILE A 205 15.15 -15.05 -43.90
CA ILE A 205 13.75 -14.69 -44.08
C ILE A 205 13.65 -14.11 -45.48
N THR A 206 12.89 -14.78 -46.35
CA THR A 206 12.73 -14.38 -47.75
C THR A 206 11.30 -13.94 -48.01
N ASP A 207 11.17 -12.80 -48.68
CA ASP A 207 9.90 -12.34 -49.23
C ASP A 207 9.66 -13.09 -50.55
N GLU A 208 8.62 -13.94 -50.60
CA GLU A 208 8.17 -14.65 -51.80
C GLU A 208 6.91 -13.97 -52.41
N GLY A 209 6.76 -12.66 -52.23
CA GLY A 209 5.66 -11.86 -52.77
C GLY A 209 4.39 -11.96 -51.93
N ASP A 210 3.67 -13.08 -52.00
CA ASP A 210 2.42 -13.31 -51.25
C ASP A 210 2.66 -13.86 -49.83
N TYR A 211 3.89 -14.24 -49.51
CA TYR A 211 4.28 -14.87 -48.24
C TYR A 211 5.65 -14.39 -47.79
N ILE A 212 5.84 -14.34 -46.47
CA ILE A 212 7.18 -14.36 -45.87
C ILE A 212 7.52 -15.80 -45.54
N GLN A 213 8.58 -16.31 -46.15
CA GLN A 213 9.07 -17.66 -45.92
C GLN A 213 10.12 -17.67 -44.80
N LEU A 214 9.91 -18.53 -43.81
CA LEU A 214 10.84 -18.75 -42.71
C LEU A 214 11.75 -19.95 -43.05
N GLY A 215 13.06 -19.71 -43.19
CA GLY A 215 14.00 -20.64 -43.85
C GLY A 215 14.58 -21.81 -43.01
N PRO A 216 15.10 -22.88 -43.68
CA PRO A 216 15.85 -24.00 -43.07
C PRO A 216 17.23 -23.63 -42.49
N PRO A 217 17.79 -24.45 -41.57
CA PRO A 217 18.98 -24.11 -40.79
C PRO A 217 20.31 -24.27 -41.55
N GLY A 218 21.17 -23.28 -41.34
CA GLY A 218 22.63 -23.41 -41.38
C GLY A 218 23.21 -23.02 -40.01
N GLY A 219 22.97 -23.85 -38.99
CA GLY A 219 23.53 -23.71 -37.63
C GLY A 219 22.55 -23.15 -36.57
N ALA A 220 22.11 -24.05 -35.67
CA ALA A 220 21.50 -23.85 -34.32
C ALA A 220 20.44 -22.76 -34.02
N THR A 221 20.08 -21.86 -34.94
CA THR A 221 19.01 -20.87 -34.74
C THR A 221 18.19 -20.70 -36.03
N GLY A 222 16.97 -21.25 -36.05
CA GLY A 222 16.04 -21.11 -37.19
C GLY A 222 15.51 -19.67 -37.32
N GLY A 223 15.02 -19.28 -38.50
CA GLY A 223 14.32 -18.01 -38.68
C GLY A 223 12.96 -18.05 -37.96
N LEU A 224 12.80 -17.21 -36.95
CA LEU A 224 11.60 -17.11 -36.11
C LEU A 224 11.04 -15.69 -36.19
N ALA A 225 9.72 -15.56 -36.32
CA ALA A 225 9.05 -14.29 -36.08
C ALA A 225 8.62 -14.26 -34.61
N THR A 226 9.13 -13.28 -33.86
CA THR A 226 8.84 -13.08 -32.43
C THR A 226 8.53 -11.63 -32.14
N THR A 227 7.70 -11.37 -31.14
CA THR A 227 7.56 -10.02 -30.58
C THR A 227 8.34 -9.89 -29.28
N GLY A 228 8.53 -8.66 -28.79
CA GLY A 228 8.63 -8.42 -27.36
C GLY A 228 7.32 -8.79 -26.63
N ALA A 229 7.21 -8.46 -25.34
CA ALA A 229 5.96 -8.62 -24.62
C ALA A 229 4.78 -7.94 -25.36
N VAL A 230 3.72 -8.70 -25.66
CA VAL A 230 2.62 -8.22 -26.52
C VAL A 230 1.76 -7.16 -25.82
N GLY A 231 1.80 -7.08 -24.49
CA GLY A 231 1.23 -5.95 -23.74
C GLY A 231 -0.29 -5.91 -23.67
N PHE A 232 -0.99 -7.04 -23.87
CA PHE A 232 -2.44 -7.10 -23.67
C PHE A 232 -2.84 -6.93 -22.20
N ASP A 233 -3.26 -5.73 -21.80
CA ASP A 233 -3.96 -5.52 -20.52
C ASP A 233 -5.47 -5.75 -20.73
N PHE A 234 -5.91 -7.01 -20.53
CA PHE A 234 -7.34 -7.30 -20.45
C PHE A 234 -7.82 -6.79 -19.10
N THR A 235 -8.56 -5.69 -19.09
CA THR A 235 -8.85 -4.88 -17.90
C THR A 235 -9.67 -5.57 -16.79
N LEU A 236 -9.86 -6.91 -16.80
CA LEU A 236 -10.59 -7.71 -15.81
C LEU A 236 -9.63 -8.61 -15.02
N THR A 237 -9.94 -8.83 -13.75
CA THR A 237 -9.07 -9.15 -12.59
C THR A 237 -8.09 -10.34 -12.66
N ASN A 238 -7.93 -11.05 -13.78
CA ASN A 238 -7.21 -12.33 -13.83
C ASN A 238 -6.38 -12.60 -15.10
N ASP A 239 -6.06 -11.59 -15.92
CA ASP A 239 -5.43 -11.77 -17.26
C ASP A 239 -6.24 -12.72 -18.17
N VAL A 240 -7.57 -12.80 -17.96
CA VAL A 240 -8.49 -13.62 -18.75
C VAL A 240 -9.31 -12.70 -19.66
N PRO A 241 -9.24 -12.86 -20.99
CA PRO A 241 -10.03 -12.06 -21.91
C PRO A 241 -11.48 -12.56 -21.95
N VAL A 242 -12.47 -11.66 -22.08
CA VAL A 242 -13.88 -12.08 -22.26
C VAL A 242 -14.11 -12.87 -23.56
N PHE A 243 -13.31 -12.58 -24.58
CA PHE A 243 -13.10 -13.43 -25.75
C PHE A 243 -11.70 -13.17 -26.30
N PHE A 244 -11.13 -14.13 -27.01
CA PHE A 244 -9.87 -13.93 -27.74
C PHE A 244 -9.90 -14.74 -29.03
N GLY A 245 -9.56 -14.11 -30.14
CA GLY A 245 -9.46 -14.77 -31.43
C GLY A 245 -8.05 -14.68 -32.00
N PHE A 246 -7.63 -15.77 -32.63
CA PHE A 246 -6.40 -15.81 -33.42
C PHE A 246 -6.67 -16.54 -34.72
N ARG A 247 -6.12 -16.01 -35.82
CA ARG A 247 -6.20 -16.59 -37.16
C ARG A 247 -4.83 -16.56 -37.83
N PHE A 248 -4.45 -17.71 -38.38
CA PHE A 248 -3.27 -17.86 -39.21
C PHE A 248 -3.69 -18.08 -40.66
N ARG A 249 -3.09 -17.31 -41.58
CA ARG A 249 -3.18 -17.51 -43.03
C ARG A 249 -1.76 -17.66 -43.57
N GLY A 250 -1.50 -18.76 -44.26
CA GLY A 250 -0.16 -19.06 -44.74
C GLY A 250 -0.03 -20.45 -45.33
N ARG A 251 1.19 -20.82 -45.71
CA ARG A 251 1.53 -22.11 -46.29
C ARG A 251 2.23 -22.99 -45.24
N LEU A 252 1.76 -24.23 -45.08
CA LEU A 252 2.42 -25.21 -44.22
C LEU A 252 3.74 -25.70 -44.82
N PRO A 253 4.71 -26.14 -43.99
CA PRO A 253 5.90 -26.84 -44.46
C PRO A 253 5.57 -28.09 -45.29
N ALA A 254 6.48 -28.47 -46.20
CA ALA A 254 6.35 -29.68 -47.01
C ALA A 254 6.58 -30.99 -46.21
N SER A 255 7.32 -30.91 -45.09
CA SER A 255 7.41 -31.98 -44.07
C SER A 255 6.80 -31.44 -42.77
N ILE A 256 5.80 -32.15 -42.25
CA ILE A 256 5.09 -31.82 -40.98
C ILE A 256 5.58 -32.76 -39.87
N ASP A 257 6.79 -33.30 -39.99
CA ASP A 257 7.35 -34.22 -38.99
C ASP A 257 7.66 -33.47 -37.67
N ASP A 258 7.96 -32.17 -37.77
CA ASP A 258 8.19 -31.26 -36.67
C ASP A 258 7.01 -30.29 -36.51
N ALA A 259 6.35 -30.33 -35.35
CA ALA A 259 5.19 -29.53 -34.97
C ALA A 259 5.46 -28.01 -34.94
N ALA A 260 5.55 -27.37 -36.11
CA ALA A 260 5.77 -25.93 -36.25
C ALA A 260 4.56 -25.15 -35.74
N ALA A 261 4.80 -24.20 -34.82
CA ALA A 261 3.73 -23.35 -34.33
C ALA A 261 3.24 -22.39 -35.42
N LEU A 262 1.93 -22.38 -35.60
CA LEU A 262 1.23 -21.38 -36.40
C LEU A 262 1.04 -20.08 -35.60
N GLY A 263 0.98 -20.19 -34.27
CA GLY A 263 0.99 -19.08 -33.34
C GLY A 263 1.08 -19.59 -31.90
N ALA A 264 1.94 -18.96 -31.10
CA ALA A 264 2.14 -19.32 -29.71
C ALA A 264 2.34 -18.09 -28.84
N MET A 265 1.67 -18.03 -27.69
CA MET A 265 1.93 -17.05 -26.64
C MET A 265 2.30 -17.79 -25.37
N TRP A 266 3.57 -17.73 -24.97
CA TRP A 266 4.06 -18.42 -23.77
C TRP A 266 5.44 -17.88 -23.37
N MET A 267 5.86 -18.11 -22.13
CA MET A 267 7.22 -17.81 -21.65
C MET A 267 7.56 -18.75 -20.49
N ASP A 268 8.81 -19.23 -20.43
CA ASP A 268 9.29 -20.07 -19.34
C ASP A 268 9.07 -19.38 -17.97
N GLY A 269 8.49 -20.11 -17.01
CA GLY A 269 8.22 -19.61 -15.66
C GLY A 269 7.01 -18.68 -15.53
N VAL A 270 6.31 -18.36 -16.62
CA VAL A 270 5.11 -17.50 -16.61
C VAL A 270 3.83 -18.36 -16.73
N PRO A 271 2.89 -18.30 -15.77
CA PRO A 271 1.69 -19.11 -15.82
C PRO A 271 0.67 -18.62 -16.86
N GLY A 272 0.21 -19.50 -17.75
CA GLY A 272 -0.78 -19.20 -18.78
C GLY A 272 -0.20 -19.10 -20.19
N GLY A 273 -1.05 -18.84 -21.18
CA GLY A 273 -0.71 -18.79 -22.60
C GLY A 273 -1.42 -19.85 -23.45
N PHE A 274 -1.12 -19.85 -24.75
CA PHE A 274 -1.58 -20.87 -25.68
C PHE A 274 -0.52 -21.27 -26.71
N PHE A 275 -0.70 -22.45 -27.29
CA PHE A 275 0.11 -22.95 -28.39
C PHE A 275 -0.78 -23.56 -29.48
N VAL A 276 -0.67 -23.07 -30.72
CA VAL A 276 -1.37 -23.62 -31.89
C VAL A 276 -0.39 -24.10 -32.95
N TYR A 277 -0.55 -25.35 -33.37
CA TYR A 277 0.32 -25.99 -34.34
C TYR A 277 -0.42 -27.01 -35.22
N ALA A 278 0.17 -27.33 -36.36
CA ALA A 278 -0.23 -28.46 -37.20
C ALA A 278 0.60 -29.70 -36.82
N ASN A 279 -0.04 -30.86 -36.65
CA ASN A 279 0.65 -32.11 -36.34
C ASN A 279 0.73 -33.07 -37.54
N TRP A 280 1.52 -34.14 -37.38
CA TRP A 280 1.73 -35.18 -38.40
C TRP A 280 0.43 -35.88 -38.84
N ALA A 281 -0.62 -35.87 -38.01
CA ALA A 281 -1.95 -36.39 -38.34
C ALA A 281 -2.80 -35.43 -39.18
N ARG A 282 -2.24 -34.28 -39.61
CA ARG A 282 -2.92 -33.23 -40.39
C ARG A 282 -4.06 -32.57 -39.62
N ASN A 283 -3.93 -32.51 -38.31
CA ASN A 283 -4.86 -31.86 -37.40
C ASN A 283 -4.28 -30.54 -36.90
N ILE A 284 -5.15 -29.61 -36.47
CA ILE A 284 -4.74 -28.46 -35.68
C ILE A 284 -4.92 -28.80 -34.23
N VAL A 285 -3.88 -28.52 -33.47
CA VAL A 285 -3.87 -28.70 -32.04
C VAL A 285 -3.81 -27.33 -31.39
N PHE A 286 -4.73 -27.07 -30.46
CA PHE A 286 -4.66 -25.98 -29.50
C PHE A 286 -4.28 -26.55 -28.14
N ARG A 287 -3.35 -25.90 -27.45
CA ARG A 287 -3.02 -26.21 -26.06
C ARG A 287 -3.18 -24.98 -25.19
N ASN A 288 -3.87 -25.14 -24.05
CA ASN A 288 -3.98 -24.14 -22.99
C ASN A 288 -2.90 -24.38 -21.93
N TYR A 289 -2.10 -23.38 -21.59
CA TYR A 289 -1.05 -23.53 -20.57
C TYR A 289 -1.53 -23.29 -19.13
N ALA A 290 -2.78 -22.89 -18.92
CA ALA A 290 -3.32 -22.75 -17.57
C ALA A 290 -3.48 -24.11 -16.85
N ASP A 291 -3.82 -25.16 -17.59
CA ASP A 291 -4.05 -26.53 -17.10
C ASP A 291 -3.40 -27.61 -17.98
N ASN A 292 -2.62 -27.21 -18.98
CA ASN A 292 -2.00 -28.08 -19.98
C ASN A 292 -3.03 -28.88 -20.81
N GLN A 293 -4.29 -28.42 -20.90
CA GLN A 293 -5.32 -29.08 -21.69
C GLN A 293 -5.00 -28.96 -23.19
N GLN A 294 -5.08 -30.08 -23.89
CA GLN A 294 -4.91 -30.16 -25.34
C GLN A 294 -6.24 -30.47 -26.02
N LEU A 295 -6.58 -29.67 -27.03
CA LEU A 295 -7.72 -29.88 -27.91
C LEU A 295 -7.21 -30.06 -29.33
N GLU A 296 -7.71 -31.08 -30.01
CA GLU A 296 -7.28 -31.45 -31.36
C GLU A 296 -8.51 -31.57 -32.27
N VAL A 297 -8.44 -30.92 -33.43
CA VAL A 297 -9.50 -30.96 -34.43
C VAL A 297 -8.90 -31.37 -35.77
N SER A 298 -9.55 -32.32 -36.45
CA SER A 298 -9.14 -32.71 -37.78
C SER A 298 -9.60 -31.71 -38.82
N TYR A 299 -8.63 -31.18 -39.57
CA TYR A 299 -8.89 -30.20 -40.62
C TYR A 299 -8.51 -30.72 -42.02
N GLY A 300 -7.75 -31.81 -42.10
CA GLY A 300 -7.50 -32.57 -43.33
C GLY A 300 -6.66 -31.83 -44.39
N TYR A 301 -5.65 -31.05 -43.98
CA TYR A 301 -4.79 -30.35 -44.94
C TYR A 301 -3.78 -31.28 -45.61
N ALA A 302 -3.28 -30.89 -46.79
CA ALA A 302 -2.11 -31.50 -47.41
C ALA A 302 -0.83 -30.79 -46.96
N ALA A 303 0.30 -31.51 -46.94
CA ALA A 303 1.61 -30.88 -46.72
C ALA A 303 1.92 -29.88 -47.85
N GLY A 304 2.56 -28.75 -47.52
CA GLY A 304 2.78 -27.67 -48.48
C GLY A 304 1.54 -26.86 -48.87
N ALA A 305 0.36 -27.15 -48.31
CA ALA A 305 -0.88 -26.45 -48.67
C ALA A 305 -0.99 -25.07 -48.00
N ASP A 306 -1.69 -24.17 -48.67
CA ASP A 306 -2.21 -22.95 -48.07
C ASP A 306 -3.34 -23.29 -47.10
N ILE A 307 -3.28 -22.70 -45.92
CA ILE A 307 -4.24 -22.88 -44.85
C ILE A 307 -4.73 -21.54 -44.32
N ASP A 308 -5.97 -21.57 -43.84
CA ASP A 308 -6.64 -20.47 -43.17
C ASP A 308 -7.38 -21.08 -41.96
N VAL A 309 -6.78 -20.88 -40.79
CA VAL A 309 -7.17 -21.56 -39.56
C VAL A 309 -7.34 -20.52 -38.48
N ALA A 310 -8.41 -20.62 -37.70
CA ALA A 310 -8.63 -19.74 -36.59
C ALA A 310 -9.22 -20.48 -35.39
N PHE A 311 -9.06 -19.87 -34.22
CA PHE A 311 -9.85 -20.22 -33.05
C PHE A 311 -10.42 -18.96 -32.41
N ARG A 312 -11.54 -19.13 -31.70
CA ARG A 312 -12.13 -18.12 -30.83
C ARG A 312 -12.38 -18.72 -29.46
N TYR A 313 -11.71 -18.18 -28.46
CA TYR A 313 -12.05 -18.38 -27.06
C TYR A 313 -13.17 -17.42 -26.66
N THR A 314 -14.14 -17.90 -25.88
CA THR A 314 -15.15 -17.10 -25.19
C THR A 314 -15.20 -17.53 -23.73
N ASP A 315 -15.04 -16.58 -22.81
CA ASP A 315 -15.04 -16.87 -21.38
C ASP A 315 -16.42 -17.35 -20.90
N ASP A 316 -16.42 -18.28 -19.96
CA ASP A 316 -17.56 -18.51 -19.08
C ASP A 316 -17.25 -17.84 -17.74
N PRO A 317 -17.85 -16.66 -17.43
CA PRO A 317 -17.54 -15.93 -16.21
C PRO A 317 -17.87 -16.70 -14.92
N GLN A 318 -18.76 -17.69 -15.00
CA GLN A 318 -19.22 -18.49 -13.85
C GLN A 318 -18.53 -19.85 -13.75
N GLY A 319 -17.83 -20.27 -14.81
CA GLY A 319 -17.15 -21.56 -14.89
C GLY A 319 -15.65 -21.50 -14.64
N PRO A 320 -15.01 -22.66 -14.41
CA PRO A 320 -13.56 -22.76 -14.26
C PRO A 320 -12.79 -22.49 -15.57
N GLY A 321 -13.48 -22.47 -16.73
CA GLY A 321 -12.91 -22.20 -18.05
C GLY A 321 -13.82 -21.39 -18.97
N GLY A 322 -13.93 -21.81 -20.22
CA GLY A 322 -14.73 -21.15 -21.26
C GLY A 322 -14.96 -22.10 -22.43
N SER A 323 -15.28 -21.55 -23.61
CA SER A 323 -15.46 -22.33 -24.83
C SER A 323 -14.48 -21.91 -25.92
N LEU A 324 -13.99 -22.88 -26.69
CA LEU A 324 -13.10 -22.69 -27.83
C LEU A 324 -13.78 -23.19 -29.11
N GLN A 325 -14.00 -22.29 -30.08
CA GLN A 325 -14.52 -22.63 -31.40
C GLN A 325 -13.41 -22.55 -32.44
N PHE A 326 -13.24 -23.61 -33.23
CA PHE A 326 -12.30 -23.64 -34.35
C PHE A 326 -12.98 -23.23 -35.67
N TYR A 327 -12.21 -22.64 -36.58
CA TYR A 327 -12.69 -22.20 -37.89
C TYR A 327 -11.70 -22.54 -39.02
N LYS A 328 -12.24 -22.92 -40.18
CA LYS A 328 -11.52 -23.12 -41.44
C LYS A 328 -12.07 -22.16 -42.49
N ALA A 329 -11.23 -21.28 -43.02
CA ALA A 329 -11.65 -20.25 -43.98
C ALA A 329 -12.89 -19.45 -43.50
N GLY A 330 -12.94 -19.13 -42.20
CA GLY A 330 -14.06 -18.43 -41.56
C GLY A 330 -15.30 -19.29 -41.23
N VAL A 331 -15.34 -20.57 -41.61
CA VAL A 331 -16.45 -21.48 -41.30
C VAL A 331 -16.14 -22.28 -40.03
N ALA A 332 -17.07 -22.32 -39.08
CA ALA A 332 -16.92 -23.06 -37.83
C ALA A 332 -16.79 -24.57 -38.09
N LEU A 333 -15.80 -25.20 -37.46
CA LEU A 333 -15.61 -26.64 -37.48
C LEU A 333 -16.18 -27.28 -36.22
N GLY A 334 -17.26 -28.03 -36.36
CA GLY A 334 -17.95 -28.64 -35.23
C GLY A 334 -18.53 -27.60 -34.26
N GLY A 335 -18.99 -28.07 -33.09
CA GLY A 335 -19.45 -27.19 -32.02
C GLY A 335 -18.30 -26.68 -31.13
N PRO A 336 -18.56 -25.71 -30.23
CA PRO A 336 -17.57 -25.21 -29.30
C PRO A 336 -17.08 -26.29 -28.34
N HIS A 337 -15.77 -26.34 -28.09
CA HIS A 337 -15.14 -27.24 -27.13
C HIS A 337 -15.01 -26.54 -25.77
N THR A 338 -15.41 -27.20 -24.69
CA THR A 338 -15.27 -26.66 -23.33
C THR A 338 -13.84 -26.78 -22.82
N LEU A 339 -13.32 -25.71 -22.21
CA LEU A 339 -12.05 -25.69 -21.51
C LEU A 339 -12.22 -25.92 -20.01
N THR A 340 -11.29 -26.67 -19.40
CA THR A 340 -11.28 -26.96 -17.96
C THR A 340 -10.65 -25.85 -17.12
N ALA A 341 -9.83 -24.99 -17.73
CA ALA A 341 -9.29 -23.77 -17.15
C ALA A 341 -9.45 -22.56 -18.08
N LYS A 342 -9.54 -21.36 -17.51
CA LYS A 342 -9.61 -20.10 -18.27
C LYS A 342 -8.34 -19.89 -19.10
N LEU A 343 -8.49 -19.35 -20.31
CA LEU A 343 -7.34 -18.89 -21.10
C LEU A 343 -6.75 -17.65 -20.43
N LYS A 344 -5.54 -17.77 -19.88
CA LYS A 344 -4.81 -16.65 -19.26
C LYS A 344 -3.77 -16.10 -20.24
N LEU A 345 -3.92 -14.84 -20.63
CA LEU A 345 -3.00 -14.15 -21.52
C LEU A 345 -2.37 -12.98 -20.76
N GLN A 346 -1.21 -13.23 -20.17
CA GLN A 346 -0.50 -12.17 -19.46
C GLN A 346 0.11 -11.19 -20.44
N PRO A 347 0.16 -9.88 -20.10
CA PRO A 347 0.75 -8.91 -21.03
C PRO A 347 2.27 -9.09 -21.26
N VAL A 348 2.96 -9.97 -20.52
CA VAL A 348 4.41 -10.29 -20.68
C VAL A 348 4.67 -11.34 -21.74
N LEU A 349 3.64 -12.11 -22.14
CA LEU A 349 3.85 -13.22 -23.05
C LEU A 349 4.29 -12.70 -24.42
N PRO A 350 5.47 -13.07 -24.92
CA PRO A 350 5.83 -12.85 -26.30
C PRO A 350 4.96 -13.72 -27.21
N PHE A 351 4.76 -13.27 -28.45
CA PHE A 351 4.12 -14.05 -29.48
C PHE A 351 5.17 -14.63 -30.44
N PHE A 352 5.08 -15.92 -30.71
CA PHE A 352 5.99 -16.66 -31.59
C PHE A 352 5.25 -17.31 -32.76
N VAL A 353 5.93 -17.35 -33.91
CA VAL A 353 5.56 -18.16 -35.07
C VAL A 353 6.76 -18.99 -35.51
N ASN A 354 6.49 -20.20 -35.99
CA ASN A 354 7.47 -21.18 -36.45
C ASN A 354 8.35 -21.81 -35.38
N ASN A 355 8.04 -21.71 -34.08
CA ASN A 355 8.80 -22.46 -33.08
C ASN A 355 8.40 -23.95 -33.07
N VAL A 356 9.39 -24.82 -32.87
CA VAL A 356 9.23 -26.29 -32.89
C VAL A 356 9.38 -26.87 -31.49
N GLY A 357 8.48 -27.79 -31.12
CA GLY A 357 8.70 -28.69 -29.99
C GLY A 357 9.04 -27.97 -28.68
N TRP A 358 8.38 -26.84 -28.40
CA TRP A 358 8.57 -26.02 -27.19
C TRP A 358 9.90 -25.28 -27.12
N ASN A 359 10.71 -25.32 -28.18
CA ASN A 359 11.99 -24.64 -28.24
C ASN A 359 11.87 -23.37 -29.08
N HIS A 360 11.88 -22.22 -28.41
CA HIS A 360 11.83 -20.88 -29.03
C HIS A 360 13.11 -20.52 -29.81
N ARG A 361 14.11 -21.42 -29.90
CA ARG A 361 15.36 -21.20 -30.64
C ARG A 361 15.41 -21.99 -31.95
N THR A 362 14.44 -22.85 -32.21
CA THR A 362 14.41 -23.74 -33.38
C THR A 362 13.11 -23.57 -34.15
N GLY A 363 13.21 -23.53 -35.48
CA GLY A 363 12.05 -23.46 -36.37
C GLY A 363 12.13 -24.43 -37.54
N THR A 364 11.00 -24.62 -38.23
CA THR A 364 10.89 -25.51 -39.39
C THR A 364 11.04 -24.73 -40.69
N ALA A 365 11.67 -25.35 -41.67
CA ALA A 365 11.83 -24.80 -43.00
C ALA A 365 10.51 -24.75 -43.78
N GLY A 366 10.27 -23.64 -44.49
CA GLY A 366 9.20 -23.58 -45.49
C GLY A 366 7.81 -23.33 -44.92
N LEU A 367 7.70 -22.85 -43.67
CA LEU A 367 6.47 -22.21 -43.19
C LEU A 367 6.38 -20.83 -43.86
N GLY A 368 5.34 -20.63 -44.68
CA GLY A 368 5.03 -19.34 -45.28
C GLY A 368 3.97 -18.62 -44.47
N VAL A 369 4.23 -17.40 -44.02
CA VAL A 369 3.25 -16.56 -43.30
C VAL A 369 2.71 -15.52 -44.28
N ARG A 370 1.39 -15.46 -44.45
CA ARG A 370 0.70 -14.47 -45.29
C ARG A 370 -0.02 -13.39 -44.47
N ALA A 371 -0.66 -13.82 -43.38
CA ALA A 371 -1.29 -12.91 -42.44
C ALA A 371 -1.52 -13.58 -41.09
N LEU A 372 -1.43 -12.77 -40.05
CA LEU A 372 -1.80 -13.12 -38.68
C LEU A 372 -2.88 -12.14 -38.24
N ASP A 373 -4.04 -12.65 -37.86
CA ASP A 373 -5.14 -11.81 -37.39
C ASP A 373 -5.42 -12.11 -35.91
N PHE A 374 -5.54 -11.04 -35.12
CA PHE A 374 -5.87 -11.10 -33.70
C PHE A 374 -7.18 -10.38 -33.46
N THR A 375 -8.00 -10.96 -32.59
CA THR A 375 -9.30 -10.41 -32.22
C THR A 375 -9.37 -10.28 -30.70
N VAL A 376 -9.50 -9.04 -30.22
CA VAL A 376 -9.47 -8.72 -28.78
C VAL A 376 -10.67 -7.86 -28.38
N PRO A 377 -11.12 -7.96 -27.11
CA PRO A 377 -12.24 -7.17 -26.62
C PRO A 377 -11.78 -5.76 -26.26
N VAL A 378 -12.53 -4.76 -26.71
CA VAL A 378 -12.34 -3.36 -26.29
C VAL A 378 -13.61 -2.88 -25.59
N PRO A 379 -13.54 -2.42 -24.33
CA PRO A 379 -14.71 -1.93 -23.62
C PRO A 379 -15.24 -0.66 -24.30
N VAL A 380 -16.55 -0.62 -24.55
CA VAL A 380 -17.32 0.56 -24.94
C VAL A 380 -18.29 0.86 -23.81
N VAL A 381 -18.27 2.09 -23.33
CA VAL A 381 -19.06 2.53 -22.19
C VAL A 381 -20.13 3.50 -22.67
N THR A 382 -21.38 3.12 -22.53
CA THR A 382 -22.55 3.97 -22.84
C THR A 382 -23.23 4.35 -21.54
N GLN A 383 -23.51 5.64 -21.33
CA GLN A 383 -24.22 6.11 -20.14
C GLN A 383 -25.65 6.51 -20.49
N GLN A 384 -26.62 6.06 -19.68
CA GLN A 384 -28.02 6.43 -19.79
C GLN A 384 -28.45 7.15 -18.52
N PHE A 385 -28.87 8.40 -18.65
CA PHE A 385 -29.43 9.19 -17.55
C PHE A 385 -30.95 8.97 -17.44
N THR A 386 -31.43 8.72 -16.23
CA THR A 386 -32.84 8.62 -15.88
C THR A 386 -33.16 9.66 -14.82
N ALA A 387 -33.89 10.71 -15.22
CA ALA A 387 -34.32 11.77 -14.31
C ALA A 387 -35.21 11.21 -13.19
N LEU A 388 -35.13 11.80 -12.00
CA LEU A 388 -36.01 11.47 -10.90
C LEU A 388 -37.46 11.86 -11.22
N ASN A 389 -38.39 11.00 -10.79
CA ASN A 389 -39.83 11.22 -10.87
C ASN A 389 -40.49 11.38 -9.48
N SER A 390 -39.71 11.33 -8.40
CA SER A 390 -40.17 11.41 -7.02
C SER A 390 -39.28 12.34 -6.21
N ASN A 391 -39.89 13.13 -5.32
CA ASN A 391 -39.19 13.96 -4.34
C ASN A 391 -38.84 13.17 -3.06
N VAL A 392 -39.17 11.88 -3.02
CA VAL A 392 -38.77 10.95 -1.96
C VAL A 392 -37.98 9.83 -2.61
N VAL A 393 -36.73 9.68 -2.18
CA VAL A 393 -35.80 8.69 -2.73
C VAL A 393 -35.21 7.85 -1.60
N PRO A 394 -35.21 6.52 -1.70
CA PRO A 394 -34.55 5.66 -0.71
C PRO A 394 -33.05 5.98 -0.62
N ALA A 395 -32.43 5.81 0.56
CA ALA A 395 -31.02 6.13 0.78
C ALA A 395 -30.06 5.53 -0.26
N ASN A 396 -30.29 4.30 -0.71
CA ASN A 396 -29.45 3.66 -1.73
C ASN A 396 -29.52 4.37 -3.10
N VAL A 397 -30.70 4.89 -3.48
CA VAL A 397 -30.86 5.70 -4.70
C VAL A 397 -30.25 7.08 -4.51
N ALA A 398 -30.51 7.71 -3.35
CA ALA A 398 -29.97 9.01 -2.97
C ALA A 398 -28.43 9.06 -3.07
N ARG A 399 -27.75 7.96 -2.70
CA ARG A 399 -26.29 7.74 -2.82
C ARG A 399 -25.77 7.57 -4.25
N THR A 400 -26.64 7.52 -5.25
CA THR A 400 -26.28 7.35 -6.67
C THR A 400 -26.77 8.50 -7.54
N LEU A 401 -27.32 9.54 -6.91
CA LEU A 401 -27.86 10.68 -7.64
C LEU A 401 -26.76 11.48 -8.33
N MET A 402 -27.10 11.90 -9.53
CA MET A 402 -26.25 12.59 -10.49
C MET A 402 -27.00 13.81 -11.01
N PHE A 403 -26.28 14.90 -11.19
CA PHE A 403 -26.72 16.03 -11.98
C PHE A 403 -26.37 15.82 -13.45
N ASP A 404 -27.32 16.16 -14.32
CA ASP A 404 -27.13 16.19 -15.77
C ASP A 404 -26.76 17.60 -16.24
N ALA A 405 -25.45 17.85 -16.39
CA ALA A 405 -24.93 19.05 -17.02
C ALA A 405 -24.56 18.84 -18.49
N THR A 406 -25.03 17.76 -19.14
CA THR A 406 -24.67 17.47 -20.55
C THR A 406 -25.16 18.55 -21.51
N ALA A 407 -26.26 19.23 -21.19
CA ALA A 407 -26.79 20.35 -21.96
C ALA A 407 -26.10 21.70 -21.66
N LEU A 408 -25.31 21.80 -20.59
CA LEU A 408 -24.59 23.02 -20.23
C LEU A 408 -23.23 23.04 -20.94
N THR A 409 -23.01 24.03 -21.80
CA THR A 409 -21.75 24.16 -22.56
C THR A 409 -20.74 25.14 -21.94
N ALA A 410 -21.12 25.82 -20.84
CA ALA A 410 -20.31 26.82 -20.15
C ALA A 410 -20.62 26.80 -18.64
N PRO A 411 -19.75 27.40 -17.80
CA PRO A 411 -20.04 27.57 -16.38
C PRO A 411 -21.38 28.28 -16.12
N SER A 412 -22.08 27.87 -15.07
CA SER A 412 -23.39 28.42 -14.67
C SER A 412 -23.34 29.05 -13.27
N GLY A 413 -24.39 29.82 -12.93
CA GLY A 413 -24.62 30.26 -11.55
C GLY A 413 -24.88 29.10 -10.59
N PRO A 414 -24.87 29.37 -9.26
CA PRO A 414 -25.19 28.35 -8.27
C PRO A 414 -26.67 27.93 -8.36
N TYR A 415 -26.91 26.64 -8.28
CA TYR A 415 -28.22 26.04 -8.04
C TYR A 415 -28.30 25.56 -6.59
N THR A 416 -29.51 25.36 -6.07
CA THR A 416 -29.73 24.82 -4.74
C THR A 416 -30.38 23.45 -4.84
N LEU A 417 -29.84 22.48 -4.11
CA LEU A 417 -30.52 21.23 -3.79
C LEU A 417 -30.74 21.22 -2.28
N ARG A 418 -32.00 21.27 -1.84
CA ARG A 418 -32.36 21.16 -0.43
C ARG A 418 -32.93 19.78 -0.17
N TYR A 419 -32.43 19.06 0.82
CA TYR A 419 -32.92 17.73 1.19
C TYR A 419 -33.04 17.57 2.71
N ARG A 420 -33.68 16.49 3.15
CA ARG A 420 -33.69 16.06 4.56
C ARG A 420 -33.74 14.55 4.68
N LEU A 421 -33.35 14.05 5.84
CA LEU A 421 -33.37 12.63 6.18
C LEU A 421 -34.62 12.31 7.02
N GLY A 422 -35.42 11.31 6.63
CA GLY A 422 -36.58 10.86 7.41
C GLY A 422 -37.82 11.77 7.36
N SER A 423 -38.57 11.85 8.47
CA SER A 423 -40.00 12.28 8.51
C SER A 423 -40.31 13.69 7.93
N PRO A 424 -41.50 13.87 7.33
CA PRO A 424 -41.84 15.10 6.63
C PRO A 424 -42.17 16.36 7.46
N ASP A 425 -42.18 16.29 8.80
CA ASP A 425 -42.79 17.33 9.65
C ASP A 425 -41.79 18.26 10.40
N ALA A 426 -40.48 18.12 10.18
CA ALA A 426 -39.47 19.04 10.72
C ALA A 426 -39.09 20.12 9.69
N SER A 427 -39.00 21.38 10.12
CA SER A 427 -38.86 22.59 9.29
C SER A 427 -37.43 22.94 8.84
N ALA A 428 -36.40 22.16 9.21
CA ALA A 428 -35.01 22.41 8.82
C ALA A 428 -34.51 21.33 7.83
N GLY A 429 -34.20 21.73 6.59
CA GLY A 429 -33.52 20.90 5.59
C GLY A 429 -32.05 21.30 5.44
N GLU A 430 -31.25 20.44 4.81
CA GLU A 430 -29.84 20.69 4.46
C GLU A 430 -29.74 21.30 3.05
N ASP A 431 -29.01 22.41 2.95
CA ASP A 431 -28.76 23.11 1.68
C ASP A 431 -27.42 22.68 1.08
N LEU A 432 -27.49 22.27 -0.18
CA LEU A 432 -26.36 21.98 -1.04
C LEU A 432 -26.32 22.99 -2.18
N THR A 433 -25.25 23.80 -2.25
CA THR A 433 -25.00 24.66 -3.40
C THR A 433 -24.38 23.83 -4.51
N VAL A 434 -24.94 23.87 -5.70
CA VAL A 434 -24.46 23.12 -6.86
C VAL A 434 -23.94 24.11 -7.90
N ARG A 435 -22.70 23.95 -8.33
CA ARG A 435 -22.03 24.83 -9.30
C ARG A 435 -21.54 23.99 -10.47
N VAL A 436 -21.72 24.49 -11.68
CA VAL A 436 -21.14 23.89 -12.88
C VAL A 436 -20.05 24.81 -13.37
N GLY A 437 -18.80 24.34 -13.37
CA GLY A 437 -17.62 25.14 -13.69
C GLY A 437 -16.48 25.03 -12.67
N PRO A 438 -15.47 25.90 -12.77
CA PRO A 438 -14.29 25.88 -11.90
C PRO A 438 -14.64 26.18 -10.44
N TYR A 439 -13.79 25.71 -9.53
CA TYR A 439 -13.83 26.03 -8.12
C TYR A 439 -13.74 27.54 -7.91
N VAL A 440 -14.67 28.10 -7.14
CA VAL A 440 -14.66 29.52 -6.78
C VAL A 440 -13.77 29.69 -5.55
N THR A 441 -12.60 30.30 -5.71
CA THR A 441 -11.75 30.68 -4.58
C THR A 441 -12.40 31.81 -3.77
N ALA A 442 -11.82 32.24 -2.65
CA ALA A 442 -12.11 33.55 -2.06
C ALA A 442 -11.05 34.60 -2.47
N ALA A 443 -11.25 35.87 -2.10
CA ALA A 443 -10.20 36.89 -2.26
C ALA A 443 -9.01 36.56 -1.35
N ASN A 444 -7.78 36.90 -1.76
CA ASN A 444 -6.53 36.56 -1.07
C ASN A 444 -6.27 35.05 -0.85
N GLU A 445 -7.05 34.16 -1.48
CA GLU A 445 -6.77 32.73 -1.48
C GLU A 445 -5.97 32.33 -2.72
N ALA A 446 -5.10 31.33 -2.56
CA ALA A 446 -4.31 30.80 -3.66
C ALA A 446 -5.22 30.31 -4.80
N HIS A 447 -5.02 30.89 -5.98
CA HIS A 447 -5.81 30.68 -7.18
C HIS A 447 -4.92 30.13 -8.31
N ASP A 448 -3.81 30.81 -8.58
CA ASP A 448 -2.90 30.48 -9.66
C ASP A 448 -1.49 30.15 -9.15
N VAL A 449 -0.76 29.36 -9.94
CA VAL A 449 0.69 29.21 -9.79
C VAL A 449 1.39 29.50 -11.11
N VAL A 450 2.40 30.36 -11.06
CA VAL A 450 3.21 30.74 -12.22
C VAL A 450 4.54 30.00 -12.17
N LEU A 451 4.88 29.33 -13.28
CA LEU A 451 6.20 28.75 -13.49
C LEU A 451 7.10 29.78 -14.16
N GLN A 452 8.24 30.05 -13.53
CA GLN A 452 9.29 30.91 -14.07
C GLN A 452 10.52 30.06 -14.40
N ASP A 453 10.97 30.11 -15.64
CA ASP A 453 12.28 29.62 -16.08
C ASP A 453 13.34 30.68 -15.74
N TRP A 454 14.41 30.25 -15.08
CA TRP A 454 15.53 31.08 -14.65
C TRP A 454 16.86 30.69 -15.34
N SER A 455 16.80 29.90 -16.41
CA SER A 455 17.98 29.42 -17.15
C SER A 455 18.85 30.54 -17.71
N THR A 456 18.29 31.73 -17.92
CA THR A 456 19.01 32.93 -18.40
C THR A 456 19.54 33.82 -17.27
N GLY A 457 19.32 33.45 -16.00
CA GLY A 457 19.62 34.25 -14.82
C GLY A 457 18.56 35.30 -14.46
N ALA A 458 17.48 35.42 -15.26
CA ALA A 458 16.34 36.31 -15.02
C ALA A 458 15.02 35.52 -15.14
N PRO A 459 13.93 35.93 -14.47
CA PRO A 459 12.66 35.22 -14.54
C PRO A 459 12.02 35.39 -15.93
N VAL A 460 11.82 34.27 -16.63
CA VAL A 460 10.99 34.18 -17.83
C VAL A 460 9.74 33.38 -17.48
N GLN A 461 8.57 34.01 -17.54
CA GLN A 461 7.32 33.31 -17.31
C GLN A 461 7.02 32.36 -18.48
N VAL A 462 6.94 31.06 -18.20
CA VAL A 462 6.71 30.03 -19.22
C VAL A 462 5.27 29.50 -19.22
N GLY A 463 4.55 29.65 -18.11
CA GLY A 463 3.14 29.27 -18.02
C GLY A 463 2.51 29.58 -16.68
N VAL A 464 1.18 29.47 -16.64
CA VAL A 464 0.35 29.67 -15.44
C VAL A 464 -0.59 28.48 -15.31
N TYR A 465 -0.74 28.00 -14.08
CA TYR A 465 -1.74 27.00 -13.71
C TYR A 465 -2.83 27.62 -12.87
N THR A 466 -4.06 27.58 -13.34
CA THR A 466 -5.24 27.95 -12.57
C THR A 466 -5.80 26.71 -11.86
N LEU A 467 -5.58 26.63 -10.54
CA LEU A 467 -5.89 25.46 -9.72
C LEU A 467 -7.33 25.46 -9.21
N THR A 468 -8.26 25.41 -10.16
CA THR A 468 -9.71 25.44 -9.90
C THR A 468 -10.47 24.28 -10.55
N LYS A 469 -9.80 23.40 -11.32
CA LYS A 469 -10.45 22.21 -11.86
C LYS A 469 -10.68 21.20 -10.74
N VAL A 470 -11.93 20.96 -10.35
CA VAL A 470 -12.25 19.96 -9.34
C VAL A 470 -12.06 18.56 -9.91
N VAL A 471 -11.14 17.79 -9.32
CA VAL A 471 -10.85 16.40 -9.69
C VAL A 471 -11.30 15.40 -8.63
N GLY A 472 -11.56 15.88 -7.42
CA GLY A 472 -12.24 15.14 -6.36
C GLY A 472 -12.85 16.12 -5.36
N GLN A 473 -14.01 15.79 -4.80
CA GLN A 473 -14.73 16.70 -3.91
C GLN A 473 -15.47 15.95 -2.82
N ASN A 474 -15.76 16.64 -1.73
CA ASN A 474 -16.39 16.07 -0.54
C ASN A 474 -15.64 14.82 -0.06
N LEU A 475 -14.33 14.82 -0.23
CA LEU A 475 -13.48 13.70 0.13
C LEU A 475 -13.32 13.67 1.64
N SER A 476 -13.31 12.49 2.23
CA SER A 476 -13.10 12.29 3.66
C SER A 476 -12.34 10.99 3.88
N LEU A 477 -11.67 10.87 5.04
CA LEU A 477 -11.16 9.57 5.47
C LEU A 477 -12.35 8.64 5.78
N GLU A 478 -12.16 7.34 5.60
CA GLU A 478 -13.15 6.30 5.94
C GLU A 478 -13.17 5.95 7.44
N ASP A 479 -12.22 6.48 8.22
CA ASP A 479 -12.20 6.27 9.66
C ASP A 479 -13.25 7.11 10.37
N ALA A 480 -14.09 6.47 11.19
CA ALA A 480 -15.18 7.15 11.88
C ALA A 480 -14.71 8.16 12.95
N GLU A 481 -13.49 8.02 13.47
CA GLU A 481 -12.97 8.89 14.52
C GLU A 481 -12.10 10.02 13.94
N PHE A 482 -11.13 9.67 13.09
CA PHE A 482 -10.21 10.62 12.49
C PHE A 482 -10.78 11.33 11.26
N GLY A 483 -11.73 10.71 10.55
CA GLY A 483 -12.39 11.32 9.38
C GLY A 483 -13.06 12.65 9.70
N PRO A 484 -13.92 12.74 10.74
CA PRO A 484 -14.51 14.01 11.16
C PRO A 484 -13.49 15.07 11.62
N LEU A 485 -12.37 14.64 12.25
CA LEU A 485 -11.33 15.54 12.75
C LEU A 485 -10.55 16.21 11.61
N VAL A 486 -10.13 15.43 10.61
CA VAL A 486 -9.52 15.97 9.38
C VAL A 486 -10.53 16.81 8.61
N GLY A 487 -11.80 16.36 8.59
CA GLY A 487 -12.86 17.01 7.86
C GLY A 487 -12.81 16.72 6.36
N THR A 488 -13.72 17.33 5.63
CA THR A 488 -13.83 17.14 4.18
C THR A 488 -12.85 18.02 3.42
N TRP A 489 -12.32 17.53 2.32
CA TRP A 489 -11.49 18.31 1.40
C TRP A 489 -11.92 18.15 -0.06
N THR A 490 -11.45 19.09 -0.88
CA THR A 490 -11.60 19.08 -2.34
C THR A 490 -10.21 19.02 -2.95
N GLU A 491 -10.00 18.09 -3.88
CA GLU A 491 -8.82 18.02 -4.73
C GLU A 491 -9.03 18.84 -6.00
N VAL A 492 -8.06 19.70 -6.30
CA VAL A 492 -8.06 20.57 -7.48
C VAL A 492 -6.83 20.33 -8.34
N ALA A 493 -6.99 20.48 -9.64
CA ALA A 493 -5.93 20.40 -10.64
C ALA A 493 -5.94 21.65 -11.53
N PRO A 494 -4.91 21.84 -12.40
CA PRO A 494 -4.89 22.93 -13.37
C PRO A 494 -5.99 22.77 -14.42
N LEU A 495 -6.46 23.89 -14.96
CA LEU A 495 -7.30 23.90 -16.17
C LEU A 495 -6.46 23.65 -17.43
N GLU A 496 -5.20 24.04 -17.38
CA GLU A 496 -4.24 24.02 -18.47
C GLU A 496 -3.59 22.65 -18.65
N ALA A 497 -2.99 22.44 -19.83
CA ALA A 497 -2.15 21.29 -20.09
C ALA A 497 -0.80 21.40 -19.36
N PRO A 498 -0.08 20.27 -19.14
CA PRO A 498 1.23 20.31 -18.50
C PRO A 498 2.24 21.17 -19.26
N ILE A 499 2.90 22.09 -18.56
CA ILE A 499 4.02 22.91 -19.02
C ILE A 499 5.25 22.01 -19.13
N GLU A 500 5.93 22.10 -20.27
CA GLU A 500 7.13 21.34 -20.57
C GLU A 500 8.34 22.27 -20.74
N ILE A 501 9.43 21.96 -20.07
CA ILE A 501 10.72 22.65 -20.23
C ILE A 501 11.83 21.59 -20.31
N GLY A 502 12.65 21.64 -21.36
CA GLY A 502 13.81 20.76 -21.48
C GLY A 502 13.49 19.26 -21.51
N GLY A 503 12.31 18.87 -22.03
CA GLY A 503 11.86 17.47 -22.07
C GLY A 503 11.29 16.95 -20.74
N LEU A 504 11.07 17.83 -19.76
CA LEU A 504 10.43 17.52 -18.48
C LEU A 504 9.09 18.25 -18.36
N ARG A 505 8.08 17.55 -17.85
CA ARG A 505 6.77 18.09 -17.52
C ARG A 505 6.71 18.50 -16.05
N TYR A 506 6.15 19.67 -15.82
CA TYR A 506 6.01 20.29 -14.51
C TYR A 506 4.56 20.21 -14.09
N TYR A 507 4.25 19.59 -12.96
CA TYR A 507 2.88 19.36 -12.50
C TYR A 507 2.60 20.09 -11.19
N CYS A 508 1.34 20.42 -10.98
CA CYS A 508 0.85 20.92 -9.71
C CYS A 508 -0.56 20.39 -9.45
N GLU A 509 -0.80 19.84 -8.26
CA GLU A 509 -2.13 19.51 -7.75
C GLU A 509 -2.35 20.17 -6.40
N GLY A 510 -3.61 20.38 -6.02
CA GLY A 510 -3.96 21.03 -4.76
C GLY A 510 -5.04 20.32 -3.97
N ILE A 511 -5.06 20.61 -2.67
CA ILE A 511 -6.23 20.38 -1.82
C ILE A 511 -6.72 21.70 -1.22
N ARG A 512 -8.04 21.78 -1.02
CA ARG A 512 -8.73 22.90 -0.37
C ARG A 512 -9.61 22.36 0.75
N MET A 513 -9.44 22.89 1.96
CA MET A 513 -10.22 22.50 3.14
C MET A 513 -10.21 23.61 4.20
N ARG A 514 -11.37 24.09 4.67
CA ARG A 514 -11.51 24.98 5.85
C ARG A 514 -10.46 26.13 5.94
N GLY A 515 -10.24 26.85 4.84
CA GLY A 515 -9.26 27.95 4.76
C GLY A 515 -7.78 27.52 4.81
N TYR A 516 -7.51 26.22 4.68
CA TYR A 516 -6.20 25.63 4.39
C TYR A 516 -6.17 25.22 2.92
N THR A 517 -5.14 25.67 2.21
CA THR A 517 -4.83 25.25 0.84
C THR A 517 -3.41 24.73 0.81
N GLN A 518 -3.22 23.59 0.16
CA GLN A 518 -1.91 22.99 -0.03
C GLN A 518 -1.74 22.65 -1.51
N PHE A 519 -0.63 23.08 -2.10
CA PHE A 519 -0.24 22.76 -3.47
C PHE A 519 0.98 21.84 -3.45
N GLN A 520 0.89 20.73 -4.16
CA GLN A 520 1.96 19.77 -4.34
C GLN A 520 2.45 19.87 -5.76
N PHE A 521 3.75 20.12 -5.90
CA PHE A 521 4.45 20.18 -7.16
C PHE A 521 5.17 18.87 -7.37
N GLY A 522 5.13 18.39 -8.60
CA GLY A 522 5.86 17.21 -9.02
C GLY A 522 6.29 17.37 -10.45
N TYR A 523 7.13 16.45 -10.88
CA TYR A 523 7.76 16.52 -12.18
C TYR A 523 7.77 15.12 -12.80
N ASP A 524 7.89 15.05 -14.11
CA ASP A 524 8.03 13.79 -14.85
C ASP A 524 8.71 14.04 -16.19
N PHE A 525 9.12 12.97 -16.87
CA PHE A 525 9.57 13.07 -18.25
C PHE A 525 8.39 13.36 -19.20
N ALA A 526 8.65 14.19 -20.20
CA ALA A 526 7.73 14.32 -21.32
C ALA A 526 7.69 13.00 -22.12
N PRO A 527 6.54 12.62 -22.70
CA PRO A 527 6.42 11.42 -23.53
C PRO A 527 7.40 11.39 -24.71
N GLY A 528 7.80 12.57 -25.23
CA GLY A 528 8.82 12.66 -26.28
C GLY A 528 10.23 12.33 -25.79
N ALA A 529 10.53 12.56 -24.51
CA ALA A 529 11.80 12.20 -23.88
C ALA A 529 11.80 10.75 -23.36
N LEU A 530 10.65 10.26 -22.88
CA LEU A 530 10.49 8.90 -22.38
C LEU A 530 9.06 8.38 -22.67
N PRO A 531 8.86 7.63 -23.77
CA PRO A 531 7.52 7.24 -24.24
C PRO A 531 6.91 6.00 -23.55
N SER A 532 7.73 5.17 -22.90
CA SER A 532 7.33 3.87 -22.35
C SER A 532 7.51 3.79 -20.83
N THR A 533 7.25 4.87 -20.12
CA THR A 533 7.39 4.94 -18.66
C THR A 533 6.16 4.38 -17.97
N PRO A 534 6.33 3.43 -17.04
CA PRO A 534 5.53 3.41 -15.85
C PRO A 534 6.22 4.37 -14.88
N PHE A 535 7.49 4.21 -14.42
CA PHE A 535 8.07 5.12 -13.41
C PHE A 535 9.60 5.18 -13.38
N GLY A 536 10.20 6.35 -13.11
CA GLY A 536 11.60 6.49 -12.67
C GLY A 536 12.63 6.96 -13.73
N ASP A 537 13.93 6.83 -13.44
CA ASP A 537 15.05 7.36 -14.24
C ASP A 537 15.80 6.24 -14.99
N PRO A 538 15.48 5.94 -16.26
CA PRO A 538 16.15 4.89 -17.04
C PRO A 538 17.60 5.29 -17.42
N GLN A 539 18.35 4.37 -18.04
CA GLN A 539 19.74 4.64 -18.42
C GLN A 539 19.83 5.61 -19.59
N GLY A 540 20.77 6.56 -19.51
CA GLY A 540 21.08 7.49 -20.59
C GLY A 540 20.18 8.72 -20.68
N ILE A 541 19.24 8.92 -19.74
CA ILE A 541 18.33 10.07 -19.73
C ILE A 541 18.68 11.00 -18.57
N ASP A 542 18.74 12.31 -18.85
CA ASP A 542 19.01 13.35 -17.88
C ASP A 542 17.72 13.78 -17.16
N SER A 543 17.68 13.64 -15.84
CA SER A 543 16.48 13.93 -15.03
C SER A 543 16.54 15.26 -14.28
N TYR A 544 17.58 16.09 -14.42
CA TYR A 544 17.64 17.36 -13.69
C TYR A 544 16.67 18.40 -14.25
N MET A 545 15.90 19.01 -13.35
CA MET A 545 15.02 20.13 -13.71
C MET A 545 15.85 21.36 -14.02
N VAL A 546 15.39 22.17 -14.98
CA VAL A 546 16.01 23.46 -15.29
C VAL A 546 15.92 24.42 -14.09
N PRO A 547 16.76 25.48 -14.01
CA PRO A 547 16.59 26.53 -13.03
C PRO A 547 15.17 27.12 -13.08
N HIS A 548 14.41 27.07 -11.98
CA HIS A 548 13.02 27.56 -11.98
C HIS A 548 12.54 28.07 -10.62
N LYS A 549 11.45 28.84 -10.63
CA LYS A 549 10.68 29.22 -9.44
C LYS A 549 9.19 29.01 -9.68
N TRP A 550 8.46 28.71 -8.61
CA TRP A 550 7.00 28.74 -8.61
C TRP A 550 6.51 29.94 -7.80
N VAL A 551 5.64 30.75 -8.38
CA VAL A 551 5.03 31.90 -7.70
C VAL A 551 3.55 31.62 -7.53
N VAL A 552 3.09 31.52 -6.28
CA VAL A 552 1.69 31.31 -5.93
C VAL A 552 1.00 32.67 -5.84
N ARG A 553 -0.14 32.82 -6.52
CA ARG A 553 -0.90 34.07 -6.58
C ARG A 553 -2.36 33.88 -6.19
N ASP A 554 -2.98 34.95 -5.72
CA ASP A 554 -4.44 35.03 -5.62
C ASP A 554 -5.07 35.35 -6.98
N ARG A 555 -6.41 35.46 -7.02
CA ARG A 555 -7.16 35.75 -8.25
C ARG A 555 -6.85 37.12 -8.86
N ASP A 556 -6.39 38.06 -8.05
CA ASP A 556 -6.13 39.45 -8.44
C ASP A 556 -4.68 39.61 -8.93
N GLY A 557 -3.90 38.53 -8.91
CA GLY A 557 -2.52 38.46 -9.35
C GLY A 557 -1.51 38.82 -8.26
N ASN A 558 -1.92 39.03 -7.02
CA ASN A 558 -1.00 39.33 -5.91
C ASN A 558 -0.24 38.06 -5.53
N ALA A 559 1.07 38.18 -5.31
CA ALA A 559 1.89 37.06 -4.88
C ALA A 559 1.63 36.73 -3.40
N LEU A 560 1.21 35.49 -3.14
CA LEU A 560 1.01 34.94 -1.79
C LEU A 560 2.25 34.20 -1.27
N GLY A 561 3.08 33.69 -2.19
CA GLY A 561 4.29 32.96 -1.84
C GLY A 561 5.13 32.61 -3.06
N THR A 562 6.39 32.27 -2.83
CA THR A 562 7.31 31.79 -3.86
C THR A 562 8.04 30.56 -3.36
N LEU A 563 8.03 29.47 -4.13
CA LEU A 563 8.87 28.31 -3.89
C LEU A 563 10.22 28.56 -4.55
N GLN A 564 11.24 28.66 -3.70
CA GLN A 564 12.62 28.98 -4.04
C GLN A 564 13.54 28.41 -2.96
N GLN A 565 14.85 28.47 -3.17
CA GLN A 565 15.81 28.07 -2.15
C GLN A 565 15.81 29.02 -0.95
N HIS A 566 16.41 28.60 0.16
CA HIS A 566 16.47 29.37 1.41
C HIS A 566 17.16 30.73 1.27
N ASP A 567 18.07 30.88 0.30
CA ASP A 567 18.80 32.11 -0.03
C ASP A 567 18.08 32.98 -1.08
N GLY A 568 16.89 32.55 -1.52
CA GLY A 568 16.09 33.23 -2.54
C GLY A 568 16.52 32.98 -3.99
N THR A 569 17.52 32.15 -4.24
CA THR A 569 17.89 31.72 -5.60
C THR A 569 16.82 30.77 -6.19
N PRO A 570 16.73 30.64 -7.53
CA PRO A 570 15.83 29.65 -8.12
C PRO A 570 16.15 28.24 -7.63
N LEU A 571 15.17 27.36 -7.72
CA LEU A 571 15.38 25.92 -7.65
C LEU A 571 16.34 25.55 -8.78
N ASN A 572 17.38 24.74 -8.53
CA ASN A 572 18.35 24.28 -9.56
C ASN A 572 19.12 25.36 -10.35
N PRO A 573 19.81 26.33 -9.71
CA PRO A 573 20.47 27.44 -10.40
C PRO A 573 21.63 26.99 -11.30
N ALA A 574 21.79 27.61 -12.47
CA ALA A 574 22.74 27.22 -13.53
C ALA A 574 24.24 27.28 -13.13
N GLY A 575 24.60 27.98 -12.05
CA GLY A 575 25.97 28.10 -11.55
C GLY A 575 26.29 27.19 -10.36
N ARG A 576 25.35 26.38 -9.88
CA ARG A 576 25.58 25.46 -8.77
C ARG A 576 25.90 24.08 -9.32
N SER A 577 27.07 23.56 -8.95
CA SER A 577 27.40 22.19 -9.27
C SER A 577 26.43 21.24 -8.57
N PRO A 578 25.91 20.21 -9.26
CA PRO A 578 25.03 19.27 -8.62
C PRO A 578 25.76 18.41 -7.57
N VAL A 579 27.10 18.34 -7.62
CA VAL A 579 27.96 17.79 -6.56
C VAL A 579 28.54 18.88 -5.66
N PHE A 580 28.93 18.54 -4.43
CA PHE A 580 29.67 19.48 -3.59
C PHE A 580 31.11 19.64 -4.08
N GLU A 581 31.51 20.87 -4.41
CA GLU A 581 32.86 21.22 -4.90
C GLU A 581 33.71 21.97 -3.85
N GLY A 582 33.19 22.14 -2.64
CA GLY A 582 33.90 22.83 -1.56
C GLY A 582 34.96 21.97 -0.87
N PRO A 583 35.66 22.53 0.14
CA PRO A 583 36.69 21.81 0.87
C PRO A 583 36.10 20.66 1.68
N TRP A 584 36.86 19.58 1.75
CA TRP A 584 36.55 18.42 2.56
C TRP A 584 37.49 18.37 3.77
N ASP A 585 37.06 17.76 4.87
CA ASP A 585 37.86 17.60 6.10
C ASP A 585 39.06 16.62 5.96
N GLY A 586 39.45 16.27 4.74
CA GLY A 586 40.50 15.30 4.42
C GLY A 586 40.02 13.84 4.46
N VAL A 587 38.75 13.59 4.76
CA VAL A 587 38.24 12.22 4.92
C VAL A 587 36.73 12.14 4.63
N SER A 588 36.34 12.91 3.62
CA SER A 588 35.03 12.87 2.95
C SER A 588 33.85 13.51 3.71
N LYS A 589 34.08 14.47 4.63
CA LYS A 589 33.00 15.35 5.13
C LYS A 589 33.03 16.73 4.45
N PRO A 590 31.90 17.23 3.92
CA PRO A 590 31.85 18.55 3.32
C PRO A 590 31.97 19.61 4.42
N LEU A 591 32.98 20.46 4.34
CA LEU A 591 33.12 21.61 5.23
C LEU A 591 32.36 22.79 4.61
N THR A 592 31.08 22.89 4.94
CA THR A 592 30.27 24.02 4.46
C THR A 592 30.71 25.30 5.15
N THR A 593 30.92 26.33 4.33
CA THR A 593 31.20 27.69 4.79
C THR A 593 30.06 28.60 4.32
N PRO A 594 30.00 29.87 4.76
CA PRO A 594 29.06 30.84 4.18
C PRO A 594 29.14 30.96 2.66
N THR A 595 30.31 30.72 2.05
CA THR A 595 30.56 30.82 0.61
C THR A 595 30.46 29.48 -0.14
N ASN A 596 30.65 28.35 0.54
CA ASN A 596 30.55 27.00 -0.01
C ASN A 596 29.44 26.21 0.69
N ARG A 597 28.19 26.68 0.60
CA ARG A 597 27.03 25.92 1.07
C ARG A 597 26.62 24.91 0.01
N TRP A 598 26.55 23.63 0.39
CA TRP A 598 25.94 22.62 -0.46
C TRP A 598 24.41 22.74 -0.37
N VAL A 599 23.70 22.60 -1.50
CA VAL A 599 22.24 22.47 -1.53
C VAL A 599 21.93 21.47 -2.64
N PRO A 600 21.13 20.41 -2.38
CA PRO A 600 20.76 19.42 -3.37
C PRO A 600 20.22 20.04 -4.66
N PHE A 601 20.59 19.43 -5.79
CA PHE A 601 20.01 19.74 -7.09
C PHE A 601 18.84 18.79 -7.32
N GLY A 602 17.65 19.32 -7.55
CA GLY A 602 16.43 18.53 -7.76
C GLY A 602 16.43 17.78 -9.08
N THR A 603 15.77 16.62 -9.10
CA THR A 603 15.48 15.82 -10.30
C THR A 603 13.98 15.82 -10.60
N ALA A 604 13.59 15.28 -11.75
CA ALA A 604 12.21 15.08 -12.16
C ALA A 604 11.41 14.20 -11.18
N ARG A 605 12.03 13.59 -10.15
CA ARG A 605 11.36 12.71 -9.18
C ARG A 605 11.16 13.33 -7.81
N ALA A 606 11.73 14.51 -7.55
CA ALA A 606 11.55 15.18 -6.27
C ALA A 606 10.26 16.02 -6.28
N GLY A 607 9.41 15.87 -5.28
CA GLY A 607 8.24 16.73 -5.08
C GLY A 607 8.54 17.95 -4.21
N LEU A 608 7.63 18.94 -4.27
CA LEU A 608 7.59 20.08 -3.36
C LEU A 608 6.17 20.31 -2.85
N ILE A 609 6.07 20.89 -1.66
CA ILE A 609 4.80 21.33 -1.06
C ILE A 609 4.86 22.83 -0.76
N TRP A 610 3.76 23.52 -1.03
CA TRP A 610 3.43 24.84 -0.50
C TRP A 610 2.12 24.77 0.28
N ARG A 611 2.01 25.54 1.36
CA ARG A 611 0.83 25.61 2.22
C ARG A 611 0.45 27.07 2.46
N SER A 612 -0.85 27.37 2.49
CA SER A 612 -1.35 28.71 2.80
C SER A 612 -1.10 29.10 4.27
N LYS A 613 -1.05 28.11 5.16
CA LYS A 613 -0.76 28.25 6.58
C LYS A 613 -0.31 26.90 7.15
N ARG A 614 0.09 26.86 8.42
CA ARG A 614 0.33 25.61 9.15
C ARG A 614 -0.98 24.79 9.23
N PRO A 615 -0.96 23.46 9.01
CA PRO A 615 -2.14 22.64 9.26
C PRO A 615 -2.46 22.65 10.76
N GLU A 616 -3.76 22.66 11.09
CA GLU A 616 -4.21 22.62 12.48
C GLU A 616 -3.85 21.27 13.12
N ALA A 617 -3.44 21.26 14.38
CA ALA A 617 -3.16 20.03 15.11
C ALA A 617 -4.45 19.32 15.55
N VAL A 618 -4.39 17.99 15.66
CA VAL A 618 -5.42 17.19 16.34
C VAL A 618 -5.33 17.45 17.86
N PRO A 619 -6.46 17.53 18.59
CA PRO A 619 -6.45 17.79 20.04
C PRO A 619 -5.65 16.75 20.83
N VAL A 620 -4.85 17.21 21.79
CA VAL A 620 -3.95 16.37 22.62
C VAL A 620 -4.70 15.24 23.33
N ALA A 621 -5.88 15.52 23.88
CA ALA A 621 -6.72 14.51 24.53
C ALA A 621 -7.09 13.37 23.57
N THR A 622 -7.37 13.69 22.30
CA THR A 622 -7.67 12.70 21.27
C THR A 622 -6.43 11.88 20.91
N LEU A 623 -5.28 12.54 20.74
CA LEU A 623 -4.00 11.84 20.49
C LEU A 623 -3.72 10.83 21.60
N GLY A 624 -3.86 11.24 22.87
CA GLY A 624 -3.57 10.38 24.01
C GLY A 624 -4.53 9.21 24.20
N ALA A 625 -5.78 9.34 23.76
CA ALA A 625 -6.78 8.28 23.87
C ALA A 625 -6.74 7.27 22.70
N LYS A 626 -6.31 7.71 21.50
CA LYS A 626 -6.49 6.96 20.27
C LYS A 626 -5.20 6.47 19.63
N LEU A 627 -4.06 7.06 19.97
CA LEU A 627 -2.76 6.66 19.41
C LEU A 627 -1.90 5.95 20.47
N PRO A 628 -0.96 5.09 20.06
CA PRO A 628 -0.03 4.42 20.97
C PRO A 628 0.76 5.42 21.83
N ARG A 629 0.85 5.16 23.14
CA ARG A 629 1.70 5.90 24.08
C ARG A 629 2.68 4.98 24.77
N TYR A 630 3.87 5.52 25.03
CA TYR A 630 4.97 4.81 25.67
C TYR A 630 5.51 5.62 26.84
N ALA A 631 6.11 4.95 27.82
CA ALA A 631 6.70 5.59 28.98
C ALA A 631 7.85 6.52 28.58
N THR A 632 7.98 7.65 29.28
CA THR A 632 8.98 8.70 29.00
C THR A 632 9.95 8.92 30.15
N ASP A 633 9.83 8.10 31.19
CA ASP A 633 10.60 8.23 32.41
C ASP A 633 12.08 7.86 32.20
N VAL A 634 12.41 7.17 31.09
CA VAL A 634 13.79 7.03 30.64
C VAL A 634 14.03 7.93 29.44
N PRO A 635 15.08 8.75 29.47
CA PRO A 635 15.55 9.49 28.31
C PRO A 635 15.92 8.54 27.15
N TYR A 636 15.30 8.73 26.00
CA TYR A 636 15.61 8.01 24.75
C TYR A 636 16.75 8.73 24.02
N ALA A 637 17.66 7.96 23.43
CA ALA A 637 18.85 8.51 22.81
C ALA A 637 18.65 8.90 21.35
N MET A 638 18.30 10.16 21.16
CA MET A 638 18.73 10.90 19.97
C MET A 638 19.97 11.73 20.30
N HIS A 639 21.01 11.13 20.86
CA HIS A 639 22.17 11.90 21.32
C HIS A 639 23.47 11.48 20.62
N LEU A 640 23.39 10.52 19.70
CA LEU A 640 24.52 9.92 19.02
C LEU A 640 25.12 10.76 17.88
N ASP A 641 26.39 10.48 17.60
CA ASP A 641 27.34 11.17 16.72
C ASP A 641 27.54 10.53 15.34
N TYR A 642 27.12 9.28 15.16
CA TYR A 642 27.31 8.52 13.93
C TYR A 642 26.01 8.40 13.16
N SER A 643 25.89 9.20 12.10
CA SER A 643 24.70 9.13 11.26
C SER A 643 24.90 9.83 9.91
N SER A 644 25.87 9.36 9.13
CA SER A 644 25.94 9.67 7.70
C SER A 644 25.85 8.38 6.91
N ASN A 645 24.90 8.29 5.98
CA ASN A 645 24.97 7.26 4.96
C ASN A 645 25.70 7.83 3.73
N GLY A 646 26.99 7.55 3.80
CA GLY A 646 28.08 7.57 2.83
C GLY A 646 29.14 6.68 3.51
N PHE A 647 29.93 5.91 2.77
CA PHE A 647 30.94 5.04 3.36
C PHE A 647 32.01 5.85 4.15
N ASP A 648 31.74 6.23 5.39
CA ASP A 648 32.69 6.89 6.31
C ASP A 648 33.45 5.81 7.07
N TRP A 649 34.59 5.42 6.52
CA TRP A 649 35.50 4.45 7.11
C TRP A 649 36.16 4.92 8.42
N ARG A 650 36.01 6.18 8.86
CA ARG A 650 36.52 6.59 10.18
C ARG A 650 35.49 6.52 11.27
N LEU A 651 34.20 6.68 10.98
CA LEU A 651 33.15 6.43 11.98
C LEU A 651 32.99 4.93 12.21
N ALA A 652 33.27 4.12 11.18
CA ALA A 652 33.41 2.67 11.29
C ALA A 652 34.67 2.21 12.05
N PHE A 653 35.78 2.98 12.07
CA PHE A 653 37.07 2.50 12.62
C PHE A 653 37.80 3.44 13.62
N GLY A 654 37.33 4.67 13.85
CA GLY A 654 38.04 5.73 14.61
C GLY A 654 37.18 6.54 15.58
N GLY A 655 35.88 6.24 15.70
CA GLY A 655 35.01 6.68 16.79
C GLY A 655 34.83 5.60 17.86
N HIS A 656 34.36 5.95 19.06
CA HIS A 656 34.20 5.04 20.21
C HIS A 656 33.52 3.71 19.82
N GLY A 657 34.32 2.67 19.57
CA GLY A 657 33.88 1.27 19.51
C GLY A 657 33.96 0.54 18.16
N SER A 658 34.42 1.14 17.06
CA SER A 658 34.46 0.44 15.76
C SER A 658 33.08 -0.09 15.26
N ASP A 659 31.98 0.39 15.85
CA ASP A 659 30.61 -0.08 15.66
C ASP A 659 29.82 0.71 14.60
N GLY A 660 30.48 1.62 13.88
CA GLY A 660 29.83 2.50 12.91
C GLY A 660 29.20 1.71 11.77
N GLN A 661 27.88 1.51 11.83
CA GLN A 661 27.12 1.09 10.66
C GLN A 661 26.93 2.28 9.72
N LEU A 662 27.12 2.01 8.42
CA LEU A 662 27.06 2.95 7.30
C LEU A 662 25.66 3.51 7.00
N ASN A 663 24.69 3.36 7.91
CA ASN A 663 23.25 3.48 7.63
C ASN A 663 22.50 4.56 8.45
N GLY A 664 23.14 5.35 9.32
CA GLY A 664 22.44 6.35 10.16
C GLY A 664 22.30 7.76 9.53
N PHE A 665 21.33 8.56 10.00
CA PHE A 665 20.99 9.93 9.55
C PHE A 665 20.97 10.99 10.66
N GLY A 666 21.19 12.26 10.28
CA GLY A 666 21.41 13.39 11.19
C GLY A 666 20.47 13.44 12.40
N ASN A 667 21.07 13.47 13.59
CA ASN A 667 20.39 13.55 14.87
C ASN A 667 19.56 14.84 14.99
N ILE A 668 18.22 14.75 15.04
CA ILE A 668 17.33 15.94 15.14
C ILE A 668 17.48 16.73 16.44
N ARG A 669 18.12 16.19 17.47
CA ARG A 669 18.45 16.99 18.67
C ARG A 669 19.65 17.89 18.42
N VAL A 670 20.54 17.56 17.49
CA VAL A 670 21.78 18.32 17.21
C VAL A 670 21.82 18.86 15.78
N MET A 671 20.85 18.53 14.93
CA MET A 671 20.75 19.11 13.61
C MET A 671 20.29 20.56 13.74
N PRO A 672 20.93 21.53 13.08
CA PRO A 672 20.42 22.90 13.00
C PRO A 672 18.96 22.92 12.54
N PHE A 673 18.09 23.72 13.17
CA PHE A 673 16.75 23.91 12.60
C PHE A 673 16.83 24.79 11.35
N ASN A 674 17.56 25.91 11.46
CA ASN A 674 17.82 26.83 10.35
C ASN A 674 19.18 26.54 9.67
N PRO A 675 19.36 26.94 8.40
CA PRO A 675 20.64 26.81 7.70
C PRO A 675 21.78 27.51 8.46
N THR A 676 22.90 26.81 8.64
CA THR A 676 24.13 27.31 9.27
C THR A 676 25.37 26.74 8.54
N ASP A 677 26.56 27.20 8.91
CA ASP A 677 27.82 26.60 8.46
C ASP A 677 28.44 25.71 9.54
N ALA A 678 29.34 24.82 9.10
CA ALA A 678 29.89 23.79 9.97
C ALA A 678 30.70 24.37 11.15
N GLU A 679 31.45 25.46 10.92
CA GLU A 679 32.27 26.11 11.95
C GLU A 679 31.42 26.79 13.01
N THR A 680 30.41 27.55 12.60
CA THR A 680 29.44 28.21 13.49
C THR A 680 28.69 27.18 14.32
N TRP A 681 28.24 26.08 13.71
CA TRP A 681 27.49 25.04 14.42
C TRP A 681 28.33 24.30 15.46
N VAL A 682 29.59 23.98 15.13
CA VAL A 682 30.51 23.31 16.06
C VAL A 682 30.81 24.17 17.28
N ASN A 683 30.96 25.47 17.07
CA ASN A 683 31.29 26.44 18.11
C ASN A 683 30.07 26.91 18.92
N ASP A 684 28.85 26.51 18.56
CA ASP A 684 27.65 26.89 19.29
C ASP A 684 27.63 26.24 20.69
N ALA A 685 27.77 27.09 21.70
CA ALA A 685 27.79 26.74 23.12
C ALA A 685 26.40 26.48 23.70
N THR A 686 25.33 26.86 22.99
CA THR A 686 23.94 26.61 23.42
C THR A 686 23.49 25.18 23.13
N VAL A 687 24.12 24.53 22.13
CA VAL A 687 23.92 23.10 21.82
C VAL A 687 24.30 22.26 23.04
N GLY A 688 23.29 21.78 23.76
CA GLY A 688 23.45 20.91 24.94
C GLY A 688 23.50 21.63 26.30
N ALA A 689 23.31 22.95 26.37
CA ALA A 689 23.31 23.69 27.63
C ALA A 689 22.13 23.33 28.56
N GLY A 690 21.03 22.80 28.00
CA GLY A 690 19.85 22.32 28.73
C GLY A 690 19.63 20.80 28.68
N ASP A 691 20.57 20.04 28.10
CA ASP A 691 20.45 18.60 27.91
C ASP A 691 21.36 17.84 28.91
N PRO A 692 20.83 16.97 29.78
CA PRO A 692 21.64 16.25 30.76
C PRO A 692 22.61 15.23 30.13
N TYR A 693 22.46 14.88 28.85
CA TYR A 693 23.31 13.91 28.14
C TYR A 693 24.35 14.57 27.22
N LYS A 694 24.78 15.80 27.56
CA LYS A 694 25.74 16.62 26.79
C LYS A 694 27.04 15.93 26.37
N GLY A 695 27.48 14.90 27.10
CA GLY A 695 28.67 14.09 26.78
C GLY A 695 28.60 13.33 25.46
N LEU A 696 27.41 13.25 24.85
CA LEU A 696 27.17 12.58 23.58
C LEU A 696 27.28 13.53 22.36
N TYR A 697 27.36 14.85 22.59
CA TYR A 697 27.45 15.89 21.55
C TYR A 697 28.89 16.33 21.27
N GLY A 698 29.72 15.42 20.78
CA GLY A 698 31.11 15.71 20.40
C GLY A 698 31.28 16.63 19.19
N THR A 699 32.46 17.22 19.04
CA THR A 699 32.84 18.05 17.87
C THR A 699 32.62 17.32 16.54
N ASN A 700 32.93 16.02 16.49
CA ASN A 700 32.70 15.18 15.32
C ASN A 700 31.21 15.03 14.97
N SER A 701 30.33 14.97 15.98
CA SER A 701 28.87 14.91 15.85
C SER A 701 28.33 16.19 15.26
N LYS A 702 28.75 17.33 15.82
CA LYS A 702 28.35 18.66 15.34
C LYS A 702 28.84 18.90 13.91
N LEU A 703 30.07 18.48 13.57
CA LEU A 703 30.59 18.55 12.20
C LEU A 703 29.76 17.72 11.21
N ALA A 704 29.27 16.54 11.60
CA ALA A 704 28.50 15.67 10.72
C ALA A 704 27.13 16.26 10.31
N VAL A 705 26.51 17.07 11.18
CA VAL A 705 25.19 17.67 10.94
C VAL A 705 25.22 19.20 10.73
N GLY A 706 26.35 19.86 10.96
CA GLY A 706 26.50 21.31 10.77
C GLY A 706 26.37 21.76 9.31
N ALA A 707 26.52 20.82 8.38
CA ALA A 707 26.21 20.98 6.96
C ALA A 707 24.77 20.51 6.61
N THR A 708 23.83 20.49 7.55
CA THR A 708 22.43 20.09 7.31
C THR A 708 21.49 20.97 8.11
N TRP A 709 20.20 20.99 7.77
CA TRP A 709 19.19 21.63 8.62
C TRP A 709 17.81 21.01 8.45
N LEU A 710 16.98 21.12 9.48
CA LEU A 710 15.67 20.47 9.51
C LEU A 710 14.57 21.28 8.82
N LYS A 711 14.56 22.62 8.97
CA LYS A 711 13.48 23.46 8.42
C LYS A 711 13.24 23.15 6.95
N TYR A 712 11.98 22.87 6.61
CA TYR A 712 11.63 22.54 5.25
C TYR A 712 11.86 23.75 4.34
N THR A 713 12.76 23.57 3.37
CA THR A 713 12.91 24.43 2.19
C THR A 713 12.97 23.52 0.97
N PRO A 714 12.47 23.92 -0.21
CA PRO A 714 12.66 23.17 -1.44
C PRO A 714 14.12 22.74 -1.58
N PHE A 715 14.38 21.43 -1.55
CA PHE A 715 15.74 20.85 -1.61
C PHE A 715 16.66 21.16 -0.41
N ASN A 716 16.14 21.25 0.81
CA ASN A 716 17.00 21.36 2.00
C ASN A 716 18.00 20.20 2.09
N MET A 717 19.17 20.47 2.69
CA MET A 717 20.10 19.43 3.13
C MET A 717 19.57 18.72 4.38
N GLN A 718 18.28 18.36 4.46
CA GLN A 718 17.97 17.15 5.22
C GLN A 718 18.76 16.09 4.47
N ALA A 719 19.98 15.79 4.95
CA ALA A 719 20.85 14.82 4.30
C ALA A 719 20.00 13.58 4.26
N ARG A 720 19.47 13.30 3.06
CA ARG A 720 18.40 12.34 2.81
C ARG A 720 17.01 12.83 3.28
N SER A 721 16.00 12.77 2.40
CA SER A 721 14.61 12.52 2.81
C SER A 721 14.64 11.48 3.94
N PRO A 722 13.80 11.53 5.00
CA PRO A 722 13.94 10.71 6.21
C PRO A 722 13.79 9.19 6.04
N VAL A 723 14.22 8.63 4.90
CA VAL A 723 14.30 7.21 4.62
C VAL A 723 15.19 6.44 5.60
N THR A 724 15.92 7.08 6.51
CA THR A 724 15.98 6.52 7.87
C THR A 724 15.86 7.65 8.87
N GLY A 725 15.06 7.45 9.90
CA GLY A 725 14.74 8.47 10.90
C GLY A 725 15.94 8.93 11.74
N PRO A 726 15.68 9.76 12.76
CA PRO A 726 16.72 10.53 13.40
C PRO A 726 17.20 9.94 14.73
N GLY A 727 18.53 9.96 14.90
CA GLY A 727 19.19 9.80 16.18
C GLY A 727 19.09 8.40 16.79
N GLY A 728 20.00 7.54 16.36
CA GLY A 728 20.29 6.24 16.97
C GLY A 728 21.28 5.50 16.08
N ILE A 729 22.03 4.52 16.61
CA ILE A 729 22.93 3.72 15.76
C ILE A 729 22.13 3.01 14.65
N ARG A 730 20.80 2.78 14.80
CA ARG A 730 19.90 2.12 13.84
C ARG A 730 18.40 2.48 14.01
N ASP A 731 17.94 3.55 13.37
CA ASP A 731 16.54 4.04 13.41
C ASP A 731 15.58 3.33 12.46
N ASP A 732 16.10 2.39 11.66
CA ASP A 732 15.39 1.51 10.73
C ASP A 732 14.47 0.46 11.39
N ARG A 733 14.07 0.76 12.63
CA ARG A 733 13.67 -0.18 13.66
C ARG A 733 12.54 0.37 14.54
N GLN A 734 12.12 1.60 14.29
CA GLN A 734 11.04 2.26 14.99
C GLN A 734 9.73 2.15 14.21
N ALA A 735 8.65 1.90 14.94
CA ALA A 735 7.30 1.98 14.39
C ALA A 735 6.78 3.43 14.31
N ILE A 736 7.35 4.33 15.11
CA ILE A 736 7.03 5.76 15.15
C ILE A 736 8.35 6.52 15.18
N ALA A 737 8.59 7.36 14.17
CA ALA A 737 9.79 8.18 14.12
C ALA A 737 9.85 9.11 15.33
N GLU A 738 11.03 9.28 15.90
CA GLU A 738 11.22 10.06 17.11
C GLU A 738 10.62 11.50 17.15
N PRO A 739 10.73 12.37 16.13
CA PRO A 739 10.11 13.70 16.19
C PRO A 739 8.58 13.62 16.26
N VAL A 740 8.01 12.60 15.62
CA VAL A 740 6.58 12.29 15.68
C VAL A 740 6.23 11.80 17.08
N TRP A 741 7.02 10.90 17.65
CA TRP A 741 6.83 10.38 19.01
C TRP A 741 6.98 11.47 20.09
N LEU A 742 7.97 12.35 19.93
CA LEU A 742 8.20 13.53 20.79
C LEU A 742 6.96 14.41 20.85
N TYR A 743 6.40 14.71 19.69
CA TYR A 743 5.19 15.52 19.60
C TYR A 743 3.96 14.79 20.15
N LEU A 744 3.79 13.49 19.86
CA LEU A 744 2.73 12.66 20.43
C LEU A 744 2.73 12.67 21.96
N THR A 745 3.93 12.76 22.54
CA THR A 745 4.11 12.59 23.98
C THR A 745 4.15 13.91 24.74
N ASN A 746 4.85 14.90 24.20
CA ASN A 746 4.97 16.23 24.77
C ASN A 746 4.70 17.29 23.68
N PRO A 747 3.42 17.56 23.37
CA PRO A 747 3.02 18.42 22.26
C PRO A 747 3.35 19.90 22.48
N THR A 748 3.56 20.33 23.73
CA THR A 748 3.98 21.68 24.11
C THR A 748 5.49 21.79 24.31
N GLY A 749 6.22 20.67 24.20
CA GLY A 749 7.66 20.62 24.40
C GLY A 749 8.44 21.39 23.34
N GLN A 750 9.62 21.83 23.73
CA GLN A 750 10.57 22.54 22.87
C GLN A 750 11.93 21.85 22.95
N ARG A 751 12.67 21.93 21.84
CA ARG A 751 14.09 21.62 21.81
C ARG A 751 14.89 22.73 22.50
N TRP A 752 16.13 22.45 22.86
CA TRP A 752 17.03 23.39 23.53
C TRP A 752 17.24 24.72 22.79
N ASP A 753 16.98 24.80 21.48
CA ASP A 753 17.04 26.03 20.68
C ASP A 753 15.69 26.78 20.60
N GLY A 754 14.69 26.37 21.38
CA GLY A 754 13.36 26.95 21.43
C GLY A 754 12.40 26.48 20.34
N THR A 755 12.87 25.64 19.38
CA THR A 755 12.00 25.09 18.33
C THR A 755 10.97 24.14 18.93
N SER A 756 9.69 24.33 18.61
CA SER A 756 8.61 23.49 19.16
C SER A 756 8.65 22.07 18.58
N HIS A 757 8.30 21.05 19.38
CA HIS A 757 8.16 19.68 18.89
C HIS A 757 7.15 19.56 17.73
N LEU A 758 6.13 20.41 17.73
CA LEU A 758 5.16 20.52 16.65
C LEU A 758 5.84 20.87 15.32
N GLU A 759 6.70 21.89 15.31
CA GLU A 759 7.44 22.31 14.12
C GLU A 759 8.45 21.26 13.67
N LEU A 760 9.17 20.64 14.61
CA LEU A 760 10.10 19.56 14.30
C LEU A 760 9.37 18.38 13.63
N ALA A 761 8.23 17.96 14.16
CA ALA A 761 7.42 16.88 13.59
C ALA A 761 6.90 17.24 12.20
N LEU A 762 6.36 18.46 12.04
CA LEU A 762 5.82 18.94 10.77
C LEU A 762 6.88 18.99 9.67
N ASP A 763 8.03 19.63 9.92
CA ASP A 763 9.09 19.78 8.91
C ASP A 763 9.78 18.44 8.60
N TYR A 764 9.92 17.56 9.59
CA TYR A 764 10.37 16.18 9.39
C TYR A 764 9.43 15.41 8.45
N LEU A 765 8.12 15.44 8.73
CA LEU A 765 7.11 14.75 7.91
C LEU A 765 6.97 15.36 6.51
N THR A 766 7.24 16.67 6.36
CA THR A 766 7.23 17.35 5.06
C THR A 766 8.40 16.92 4.19
N GLY A 767 9.58 16.69 4.79
CA GLY A 767 10.81 16.33 4.06
C GLY A 767 10.66 15.10 3.16
N TYR A 768 9.72 14.21 3.48
CA TYR A 768 9.39 13.06 2.66
C TYR A 768 8.88 13.38 1.25
N VAL A 769 8.35 14.58 0.97
CA VAL A 769 7.82 14.91 -0.37
C VAL A 769 8.90 14.98 -1.45
N SER A 770 10.14 15.28 -1.06
CA SER A 770 11.27 15.32 -1.98
C SER A 770 11.87 13.93 -2.22
N ASP A 771 11.25 12.88 -1.67
CA ASP A 771 11.67 11.52 -1.94
C ASP A 771 11.31 11.12 -3.38
N PRO A 772 12.24 10.46 -4.08
CA PRO A 772 12.04 10.06 -5.46
C PRO A 772 11.02 8.92 -5.65
N VAL A 773 10.46 8.35 -4.59
CA VAL A 773 9.28 7.48 -4.73
C VAL A 773 7.97 8.26 -4.96
N HIS A 774 7.95 9.57 -4.67
CA HIS A 774 6.80 10.48 -4.86
C HIS A 774 6.69 11.03 -6.27
N VAL A 775 6.93 10.17 -7.26
CA VAL A 775 6.78 10.51 -8.67
C VAL A 775 5.31 10.75 -9.03
N PHE A 776 5.08 11.69 -9.94
CA PHE A 776 3.77 11.93 -10.52
C PHE A 776 3.55 10.97 -11.69
N GLU A 777 2.34 10.43 -11.81
CA GLU A 777 1.94 9.51 -12.86
C GLU A 777 0.87 10.19 -13.69
N ASP A 778 1.17 10.51 -14.95
CA ASP A 778 0.27 11.30 -15.81
C ASP A 778 -0.23 12.58 -15.12
N GLY A 779 0.65 13.19 -14.31
CA GLY A 779 0.37 14.39 -13.55
C GLY A 779 -0.32 14.23 -12.21
N ARG A 780 -0.45 13.00 -11.68
CA ARG A 780 -1.02 12.77 -10.33
C ARG A 780 -0.23 11.72 -9.54
N PRO A 781 0.05 11.92 -8.24
CA PRO A 781 0.60 10.88 -7.38
C PRO A 781 -0.52 9.92 -6.94
N ARG A 782 -0.78 8.87 -7.73
CA ARG A 782 -1.80 7.84 -7.43
C ARG A 782 -1.18 6.59 -6.79
N PRO A 783 -1.93 5.80 -5.99
CA PRO A 783 -1.41 4.55 -5.45
C PRO A 783 -1.28 3.48 -6.54
N LEU A 784 -0.13 2.80 -6.58
CA LEU A 784 0.26 1.93 -7.70
C LEU A 784 -0.65 0.70 -7.85
N PHE A 785 -1.09 0.11 -6.74
CA PHE A 785 -1.81 -1.16 -6.74
C PHE A 785 -3.30 -1.01 -6.40
N ARG A 786 -3.83 0.22 -6.42
CA ARG A 786 -5.24 0.49 -6.11
C ARG A 786 -6.15 -0.31 -7.02
N SER A 787 -7.19 -0.95 -6.46
CA SER A 787 -8.15 -1.83 -7.16
C SER A 787 -7.54 -3.04 -7.89
N ARG A 788 -6.21 -3.17 -7.89
CA ARG A 788 -5.43 -4.20 -8.57
C ARG A 788 -4.28 -4.65 -7.64
N PRO A 789 -4.57 -5.34 -6.53
CA PRO A 789 -3.55 -5.72 -5.56
C PRO A 789 -2.41 -6.59 -6.12
N THR A 790 -2.61 -7.22 -7.28
CA THR A 790 -1.66 -8.06 -8.00
C THR A 790 -1.07 -7.39 -9.25
N ARG A 791 -1.16 -6.06 -9.38
CA ARG A 791 -0.61 -5.32 -10.54
C ARG A 791 0.86 -5.74 -10.76
N PRO A 792 1.24 -6.22 -11.96
CA PRO A 792 2.55 -6.80 -12.20
C PRO A 792 3.60 -5.71 -12.46
N ILE A 793 3.89 -4.92 -11.43
CA ILE A 793 4.91 -3.86 -11.44
C ILE A 793 5.91 -4.16 -10.34
N THR A 794 7.20 -4.03 -10.67
CA THR A 794 8.32 -4.27 -9.75
C THR A 794 9.37 -3.19 -9.94
N MET A 795 10.32 -3.11 -9.01
CA MET A 795 11.52 -2.31 -9.26
C MET A 795 12.34 -2.88 -10.43
N ARG A 796 13.16 -2.03 -11.08
CA ARG A 796 14.17 -2.44 -12.09
C ARG A 796 15.46 -1.64 -11.90
N GLY A 797 16.61 -2.32 -11.89
CA GLY A 797 17.92 -1.66 -11.78
C GLY A 797 18.21 -1.00 -10.42
N HIS A 798 17.59 -1.47 -9.34
CA HIS A 798 17.79 -0.96 -7.97
C HIS A 798 18.95 -1.68 -7.24
N TRP A 799 19.70 -0.94 -6.42
CA TRP A 799 20.94 -1.38 -5.74
C TRP A 799 20.79 -2.63 -4.84
N TYR A 800 19.71 -2.76 -4.08
CA TYR A 800 19.47 -3.90 -3.18
C TYR A 800 18.76 -5.12 -3.82
N GLY A 801 18.54 -5.13 -5.14
CA GLY A 801 17.67 -6.12 -5.82
C GLY A 801 16.20 -6.01 -5.37
N TRP A 802 15.18 -6.69 -5.91
CA TRP A 802 15.00 -7.55 -7.09
C TRP A 802 14.52 -6.73 -8.30
N GLY A 803 15.42 -5.96 -8.89
CA GLY A 803 15.16 -5.42 -10.21
C GLY A 803 15.51 -6.47 -11.25
N GLU A 804 14.56 -7.27 -11.72
CA GLU A 804 14.81 -8.17 -12.85
C GLU A 804 15.21 -7.28 -14.03
N ALA A 805 16.45 -7.42 -14.52
CA ALA A 805 16.94 -6.57 -15.61
C ALA A 805 16.06 -6.72 -16.88
N THR A 806 15.29 -7.80 -16.96
CA THR A 806 14.32 -8.18 -17.98
C THR A 806 12.92 -7.61 -17.76
N THR A 807 12.58 -7.02 -16.59
CA THR A 807 11.24 -6.43 -16.35
C THR A 807 10.93 -5.45 -17.49
N PRO A 808 9.86 -5.65 -18.25
CA PRO A 808 9.55 -4.78 -19.38
C PRO A 808 9.45 -3.31 -18.95
N PRO A 809 9.92 -2.35 -19.77
CA PRO A 809 9.90 -0.93 -19.41
C PRO A 809 8.57 -0.48 -18.83
N GLU A 810 7.44 -0.84 -19.44
CA GLU A 810 6.06 -0.53 -19.04
C GLU A 810 5.58 -1.14 -17.71
N ARG A 811 6.41 -1.97 -17.06
CA ARG A 811 6.19 -2.54 -15.73
C ARG A 811 7.31 -2.22 -14.73
N ALA A 812 8.34 -1.52 -15.17
CA ALA A 812 9.54 -1.27 -14.42
C ALA A 812 9.50 0.05 -13.65
N TYR A 813 9.58 -0.02 -12.32
CA TYR A 813 9.83 1.14 -11.49
C TYR A 813 11.34 1.38 -11.35
N TYR A 814 11.86 2.39 -12.05
CA TYR A 814 13.28 2.76 -12.05
C TYR A 814 13.61 3.68 -10.88
N ALA A 815 13.85 3.11 -9.70
CA ALA A 815 14.48 3.82 -8.60
C ALA A 815 16.01 3.67 -8.73
N LYS A 816 16.68 4.59 -9.44
CA LYS A 816 18.14 4.56 -9.58
C LYS A 816 18.81 5.36 -8.49
N GLY A 817 19.76 4.74 -7.78
CA GLY A 817 20.63 5.44 -6.83
C GLY A 817 22.08 5.59 -7.26
N GLY A 818 22.70 6.66 -6.78
CA GLY A 818 24.14 6.89 -6.83
C GLY A 818 24.78 6.65 -5.48
N ARG A 819 26.08 6.37 -5.46
CA ARG A 819 26.86 6.28 -4.22
C ARG A 819 27.57 7.62 -3.97
N PRO A 820 27.46 8.20 -2.77
CA PRO A 820 28.11 9.47 -2.44
C PRO A 820 29.64 9.47 -2.52
N TYR A 821 30.31 8.32 -2.36
CA TYR A 821 31.78 8.28 -2.34
C TYR A 821 32.42 8.35 -3.74
N ASP A 822 31.67 8.09 -4.80
CA ASP A 822 32.18 8.23 -6.17
C ASP A 822 32.38 9.69 -6.59
N ILE A 823 31.79 10.62 -5.83
CA ILE A 823 31.81 12.06 -6.10
C ILE A 823 33.18 12.70 -5.78
N CYS A 824 34.05 12.03 -5.03
CA CYS A 824 35.27 12.65 -4.46
C CYS A 824 36.59 12.09 -5.03
N ASP A 825 36.72 11.96 -6.36
CA ASP A 825 37.84 11.29 -7.05
C ASP A 825 39.24 11.62 -6.52
N ASP A 826 39.49 12.85 -6.06
CA ASP A 826 40.84 13.30 -5.75
C ASP A 826 41.24 13.30 -4.26
N ALA A 827 40.37 12.85 -3.34
CA ALA A 827 40.60 13.04 -1.89
C ALA A 827 40.84 11.76 -1.06
N ASN A 828 41.00 10.56 -1.65
CA ASN A 828 41.32 9.34 -0.88
C ASN A 828 42.17 8.31 -1.68
N PRO A 829 43.36 7.89 -1.18
CA PRO A 829 44.26 6.94 -1.83
C PRO A 829 43.84 5.45 -1.83
N TRP A 830 42.59 5.10 -1.46
CA TRP A 830 42.12 3.70 -1.33
C TRP A 830 40.84 3.36 -2.11
N ARG A 831 40.59 3.98 -3.27
CA ARG A 831 39.33 3.81 -4.05
C ARG A 831 39.18 2.47 -4.78
N ALA A 832 37.99 1.88 -4.66
CA ALA A 832 37.36 1.03 -5.69
C ALA A 832 36.30 1.86 -6.46
N LYS A 833 36.21 1.66 -7.78
CA LYS A 833 35.27 2.31 -8.71
C LYS A 833 33.85 1.73 -8.63
N VAL A 834 32.84 2.45 -9.10
CA VAL A 834 31.42 2.02 -9.12
C VAL A 834 30.87 1.99 -10.56
N PRO A 835 29.85 1.15 -10.86
CA PRO A 835 29.68 0.49 -12.15
C PRO A 835 28.79 1.19 -13.20
N GLU A 836 29.22 1.03 -14.45
CA GLU A 836 28.53 0.95 -15.77
C GLU A 836 27.30 1.80 -16.17
N HIS A 837 26.52 2.46 -15.29
CA HIS A 837 25.16 2.92 -15.71
C HIS A 837 24.70 4.35 -15.34
N GLY A 838 25.62 5.26 -15.00
CA GLY A 838 25.41 6.73 -15.06
C GLY A 838 26.09 7.32 -16.30
N SER A 839 25.45 8.24 -17.03
CA SER A 839 26.02 8.79 -18.28
C SER A 839 27.18 9.77 -18.06
N ALA A 840 27.36 10.34 -16.86
CA ALA A 840 28.47 11.24 -16.55
C ALA A 840 28.82 11.29 -15.04
N PRO A 841 30.11 11.41 -14.65
CA PRO A 841 30.57 11.46 -13.26
C PRO A 841 30.14 12.71 -12.47
N ASN A 842 29.87 13.82 -13.16
CA ASN A 842 29.50 15.10 -12.58
C ASN A 842 27.99 15.28 -12.38
N LYS A 843 27.22 14.19 -12.53
CA LYS A 843 25.76 14.17 -12.39
C LYS A 843 25.42 13.24 -11.23
N PRO A 844 25.36 13.75 -9.99
CA PRO A 844 25.04 12.93 -8.84
C PRO A 844 23.61 12.44 -9.00
N VAL A 845 23.47 11.13 -9.13
CA VAL A 845 22.17 10.49 -8.99
C VAL A 845 21.68 10.82 -7.57
N PHE A 846 20.77 11.79 -7.46
CA PHE A 846 20.21 12.18 -6.19
C PHE A 846 19.21 11.13 -5.78
N GLY A 847 19.66 10.29 -4.87
CA GLY A 847 18.83 9.80 -3.82
C GLY A 847 19.53 8.81 -2.94
N THR A 848 19.10 8.89 -1.71
CA THR A 848 18.89 7.88 -0.68
C THR A 848 18.57 6.44 -1.09
N TYR A 849 18.66 6.03 -2.36
CA TYR A 849 18.01 4.83 -2.92
C TYR A 849 18.66 3.50 -2.56
N GLN A 850 18.63 3.20 -1.28
CA GLN A 850 19.08 1.97 -0.69
C GLN A 850 18.18 1.76 0.53
N ILE A 851 16.88 1.60 0.30
CA ILE A 851 15.91 1.23 1.33
C ILE A 851 15.19 0.03 0.78
N ASP A 852 15.76 -1.14 1.07
CA ASP A 852 15.06 -2.38 0.76
C ASP A 852 13.78 -2.49 1.61
N SER A 853 12.96 -3.49 1.31
CA SER A 853 11.75 -3.79 2.07
C SER A 853 12.01 -3.96 3.58
N SER A 854 13.19 -4.45 3.99
CA SER A 854 13.55 -4.62 5.40
C SER A 854 13.83 -3.31 6.12
N HIS A 855 14.14 -2.24 5.40
CA HIS A 855 14.39 -0.91 5.95
C HIS A 855 13.24 0.07 5.68
N ALA A 856 12.04 -0.39 5.32
CA ALA A 856 10.91 0.47 4.98
C ALA A 856 10.09 0.95 6.20
N HIS A 857 10.72 1.65 7.14
CA HIS A 857 10.15 2.10 8.41
C HIS A 857 9.66 3.57 8.39
N GLN A 858 9.40 4.13 7.20
CA GLN A 858 8.99 5.51 7.02
C GLN A 858 7.47 5.63 6.98
N TYR A 859 6.90 6.27 7.98
CA TYR A 859 5.45 6.27 8.17
C TYR A 859 4.88 7.70 8.20
N PRO A 860 4.92 8.48 7.11
CA PRO A 860 4.37 9.83 7.13
C PRO A 860 2.86 9.85 7.41
N HIS A 861 2.13 8.75 7.21
CA HIS A 861 0.74 8.60 7.64
C HIS A 861 0.48 9.06 9.07
N TRP A 862 1.45 8.95 9.99
CA TRP A 862 1.35 9.52 11.34
C TRP A 862 0.99 11.01 11.32
N GLY A 863 1.49 11.77 10.36
CA GLY A 863 1.17 13.19 10.19
C GLY A 863 -0.31 13.46 9.98
N THR A 864 -1.04 12.61 9.25
CA THR A 864 -2.50 12.78 9.07
C THR A 864 -3.29 12.41 10.32
N LEU A 865 -2.70 11.63 11.23
CA LEU A 865 -3.28 11.36 12.56
C LEU A 865 -2.94 12.46 13.56
N LEU A 866 -1.89 13.25 13.31
CA LEU A 866 -1.41 14.33 14.16
C LEU A 866 -1.96 15.71 13.78
N PHE A 867 -2.17 15.93 12.49
CA PHE A 867 -2.58 17.20 11.92
C PHE A 867 -3.87 16.98 11.12
N LYS A 868 -4.79 17.94 11.20
CA LYS A 868 -6.08 17.94 10.49
C LYS A 868 -5.87 18.21 9.00
N THR A 869 -5.21 17.28 8.29
CA THR A 869 -4.94 17.35 6.86
C THR A 869 -4.67 15.95 6.27
N PRO A 870 -5.18 15.64 5.06
CA PRO A 870 -4.89 14.38 4.37
C PRO A 870 -3.48 14.36 3.74
N GLU A 871 -2.75 15.48 3.78
CA GLU A 871 -1.48 15.65 3.10
C GLU A 871 -0.49 14.50 3.31
N PHE A 872 -0.27 14.09 4.57
CA PHE A 872 0.74 13.08 4.87
C PHE A 872 0.30 11.66 4.52
N ALA A 873 -1.01 11.41 4.40
CA ALA A 873 -1.52 10.18 3.82
C ALA A 873 -1.17 10.07 2.32
N PHE A 874 -1.18 11.20 1.59
CA PHE A 874 -0.71 11.23 0.19
C PHE A 874 0.78 10.90 0.09
N LEU A 875 1.58 11.33 1.07
CA LEU A 875 2.99 10.95 1.12
C LEU A 875 3.17 9.48 1.53
N GLY A 876 2.35 8.97 2.44
CA GLY A 876 2.52 7.63 3.01
C GLY A 876 2.24 6.49 2.05
N HIS A 877 1.21 6.60 1.20
CA HIS A 877 0.89 5.49 0.31
C HIS A 877 2.04 5.16 -0.65
N LYS A 878 2.86 6.16 -1.03
CA LYS A 878 4.03 5.94 -1.91
C LYS A 878 5.14 5.14 -1.23
N PHE A 879 5.34 5.29 0.09
CA PHE A 879 6.27 4.43 0.83
C PHE A 879 5.73 3.01 0.98
N TRP A 880 4.43 2.85 1.18
CA TRP A 880 3.84 1.52 1.14
C TRP A 880 3.97 0.88 -0.25
N ASP A 881 3.71 1.63 -1.32
CA ASP A 881 3.92 1.19 -2.69
C ASP A 881 5.37 0.75 -2.94
N GLN A 882 6.35 1.51 -2.44
CA GLN A 882 7.77 1.15 -2.49
C GLN A 882 8.03 -0.24 -1.91
N THR A 883 7.48 -0.57 -0.73
CA THR A 883 7.66 -1.91 -0.13
C THR A 883 7.15 -3.01 -1.04
N ARG A 884 6.01 -2.76 -1.68
CA ARG A 884 5.32 -3.72 -2.55
C ARG A 884 6.00 -3.87 -3.90
N LEU A 885 6.73 -2.85 -4.35
CA LEU A 885 7.56 -2.91 -5.55
C LEU A 885 8.80 -3.80 -5.39
N TYR A 886 9.33 -3.95 -4.17
CA TYR A 886 10.37 -4.95 -3.87
C TYR A 886 9.81 -6.35 -3.82
N SER A 887 8.72 -6.50 -3.07
CA SER A 887 8.00 -7.75 -2.93
C SER A 887 6.57 -7.44 -2.52
N ASN A 888 5.62 -7.76 -3.40
CA ASN A 888 4.21 -7.46 -3.19
C ASN A 888 3.54 -8.50 -2.27
N ARG A 889 4.16 -8.76 -1.11
CA ARG A 889 3.77 -9.78 -0.12
C ARG A 889 3.85 -9.27 1.31
N LEU A 890 3.13 -9.91 2.22
CA LEU A 890 3.25 -9.67 3.68
C LEU A 890 3.84 -10.85 4.44
N LEU A 891 3.36 -12.06 4.17
CA LEU A 891 3.76 -13.25 4.94
C LEU A 891 3.62 -14.48 4.02
N GLN A 892 4.72 -14.91 3.42
CA GLN A 892 4.76 -16.00 2.44
C GLN A 892 5.37 -17.28 3.03
N SER A 893 6.32 -17.13 3.95
CA SER A 893 7.00 -18.25 4.60
C SER A 893 6.90 -18.12 6.13
N PRO A 894 6.93 -19.23 6.88
CA PRO A 894 6.97 -19.16 8.34
C PRO A 894 8.23 -18.44 8.88
N GLY A 895 9.32 -18.40 8.11
CA GLY A 895 10.54 -17.66 8.45
C GLY A 895 10.35 -16.14 8.48
N ASP A 896 9.33 -15.62 7.76
CA ASP A 896 9.00 -14.19 7.70
C ASP A 896 8.55 -13.63 9.06
N LEU A 897 8.23 -14.50 10.03
CA LEU A 897 7.94 -14.16 11.42
C LEU A 897 9.17 -13.64 12.17
N GLY A 898 10.37 -14.00 11.72
CA GLY A 898 11.64 -13.44 12.20
C GLY A 898 12.10 -12.21 11.41
N GLU A 899 11.39 -11.83 10.35
CA GLU A 899 11.77 -10.75 9.43
C GLU A 899 11.03 -9.45 9.72
N ARG A 900 11.78 -8.34 9.72
CA ARG A 900 11.23 -6.98 9.92
C ARG A 900 10.50 -6.42 8.71
N SER A 901 10.88 -6.80 7.49
CA SER A 901 10.24 -6.39 6.23
C SER A 901 8.74 -6.64 6.27
N SER A 902 8.37 -7.83 6.76
CA SER A 902 6.99 -8.29 6.89
C SER A 902 6.23 -7.53 7.98
N ALA A 903 6.85 -7.30 9.14
CA ALA A 903 6.27 -6.48 10.21
C ALA A 903 6.02 -5.02 9.78
N TRP A 904 6.97 -4.42 9.05
CA TRP A 904 6.84 -3.07 8.51
C TRP A 904 5.83 -2.98 7.38
N GLY A 905 5.78 -3.96 6.49
CA GLY A 905 4.70 -4.09 5.50
C GLY A 905 3.31 -4.14 6.15
N TYR A 906 3.18 -4.86 7.27
CA TYR A 906 1.93 -4.91 8.04
C TYR A 906 1.58 -3.55 8.66
N LEU A 907 2.56 -2.86 9.25
CA LEU A 907 2.34 -1.53 9.84
C LEU A 907 1.97 -0.48 8.78
N HIS A 908 2.59 -0.51 7.60
CA HIS A 908 2.17 0.31 6.46
C HIS A 908 0.72 0.05 6.08
N ALA A 909 0.31 -1.23 6.00
CA ALA A 909 -1.08 -1.58 5.71
C ALA A 909 -2.03 -1.03 6.81
N ALA A 910 -1.68 -1.16 8.09
CA ALA A 910 -2.50 -0.65 9.18
C ALA A 910 -2.69 0.88 9.11
N LEU A 911 -1.62 1.63 8.83
CA LEU A 911 -1.66 3.08 8.70
C LEU A 911 -2.37 3.55 7.43
N ALA A 912 -2.15 2.86 6.29
CA ALA A 912 -2.86 3.10 5.05
C ALA A 912 -4.37 2.83 5.22
N TRP A 913 -4.76 1.80 5.96
CA TRP A 913 -6.16 1.52 6.28
C TRP A 913 -6.77 2.58 7.21
N LYS A 914 -6.00 3.07 8.19
CA LYS A 914 -6.46 4.12 9.12
C LYS A 914 -6.66 5.46 8.42
N THR A 915 -5.84 5.75 7.42
CA THR A 915 -5.86 7.01 6.63
C THR A 915 -6.44 6.83 5.23
N ALA A 916 -7.18 5.74 5.01
CA ALA A 916 -7.79 5.43 3.73
C ALA A 916 -8.92 6.40 3.36
N ALA A 917 -9.08 6.64 2.06
CA ALA A 917 -10.14 7.48 1.52
C ALA A 917 -10.61 6.94 0.17
N LYS A 918 -11.64 6.09 0.19
CA LYS A 918 -12.24 5.46 -0.99
C LYS A 918 -12.52 6.39 -2.17
N ARG A 919 -12.92 7.64 -1.92
CA ARG A 919 -13.30 8.61 -2.95
C ARG A 919 -12.14 9.45 -3.50
N SER A 920 -11.01 9.51 -2.80
CA SER A 920 -9.81 10.19 -3.30
C SER A 920 -9.08 9.26 -4.24
N GLU A 921 -8.75 9.68 -5.46
CA GLU A 921 -7.91 8.89 -6.38
C GLU A 921 -6.46 8.76 -5.90
N ARG A 922 -6.05 9.60 -4.96
CA ARG A 922 -4.68 9.71 -4.43
C ARG A 922 -4.43 8.83 -3.20
N LEU A 923 -5.46 8.17 -2.65
CA LEU A 923 -5.36 7.31 -1.47
C LEU A 923 -6.02 5.96 -1.70
N TYR A 924 -5.49 4.90 -1.07
CA TYR A 924 -6.16 3.61 -1.03
C TYR A 924 -7.52 3.70 -0.31
N SER A 925 -8.46 2.83 -0.69
CA SER A 925 -9.65 2.57 0.14
C SER A 925 -9.35 1.54 1.23
N ARG A 926 -10.17 1.49 2.30
CA ARG A 926 -10.07 0.43 3.32
C ARG A 926 -10.21 -0.95 2.71
N GLU A 927 -11.12 -1.10 1.75
CA GLU A 927 -11.32 -2.35 1.02
C GLU A 927 -10.10 -2.73 0.19
N ASP A 928 -9.43 -1.78 -0.48
CA ASP A 928 -8.19 -2.08 -1.21
C ASP A 928 -7.11 -2.66 -0.29
N VAL A 929 -6.97 -2.08 0.91
CA VAL A 929 -5.98 -2.53 1.90
C VAL A 929 -6.37 -3.91 2.45
N LEU A 930 -7.62 -4.08 2.89
CA LEU A 930 -8.10 -5.34 3.45
C LEU A 930 -8.06 -6.47 2.43
N ALA A 931 -8.38 -6.22 1.15
CA ALA A 931 -8.32 -7.23 0.10
C ALA A 931 -6.89 -7.73 -0.14
N PHE A 932 -5.89 -6.83 -0.09
CA PHE A 932 -4.48 -7.21 -0.15
C PHE A 932 -4.07 -8.09 1.03
N VAL A 933 -4.34 -7.63 2.27
CA VAL A 933 -3.96 -8.38 3.47
C VAL A 933 -4.70 -9.72 3.57
N GLN A 934 -5.97 -9.75 3.20
CA GLN A 934 -6.77 -10.98 3.17
C GLN A 934 -6.14 -12.02 2.24
N ARG A 935 -5.80 -11.63 1.00
CA ARG A 935 -5.14 -12.53 0.04
C ARG A 935 -3.88 -13.16 0.63
N GLU A 936 -3.02 -12.34 1.23
CA GLU A 936 -1.73 -12.79 1.76
C GLU A 936 -1.90 -13.72 2.96
N LEU A 937 -2.70 -13.32 3.95
CA LEU A 937 -2.84 -14.09 5.19
C LEU A 937 -3.70 -15.36 5.01
N GLU A 938 -4.69 -15.36 4.11
CA GLU A 938 -5.42 -16.61 3.79
C GLU A 938 -4.53 -17.59 3.03
N ALA A 939 -3.68 -17.11 2.11
CA ALA A 939 -2.70 -17.96 1.43
C ALA A 939 -1.70 -18.55 2.42
N PHE A 940 -1.19 -17.74 3.37
CA PHE A 940 -0.33 -18.22 4.44
C PHE A 940 -1.02 -19.27 5.31
N HIS A 941 -2.27 -18.99 5.73
CA HIS A 941 -3.08 -19.91 6.51
C HIS A 941 -3.21 -21.27 5.82
N ASP A 942 -3.60 -21.27 4.55
CA ASP A 942 -3.89 -22.50 3.81
C ASP A 942 -2.63 -23.29 3.47
N THR A 943 -1.50 -22.60 3.27
CA THR A 943 -0.23 -23.23 2.91
C THR A 943 0.51 -23.78 4.13
N HIS A 944 0.49 -23.03 5.25
CA HIS A 944 1.38 -23.31 6.39
C HIS A 944 0.64 -23.59 7.70
N CYS A 945 -0.53 -23.00 7.93
CA CYS A 945 -1.21 -23.12 9.23
C CYS A 945 -2.12 -24.34 9.33
N ALA A 946 -3.10 -24.44 8.45
CA ALA A 946 -4.18 -25.43 8.53
C ALA A 946 -3.82 -26.83 7.99
N THR A 947 -2.64 -26.97 7.40
CA THR A 947 -2.12 -28.25 6.91
C THR A 947 -1.90 -29.24 8.05
N THR A 948 -1.81 -30.53 7.71
CA THR A 948 -1.48 -31.61 8.65
C THR A 948 -0.33 -32.44 8.08
N PRO A 949 0.91 -32.29 8.58
CA PRO A 949 1.33 -31.35 9.63
C PRO A 949 1.34 -29.89 9.17
N GLY A 950 1.12 -28.97 10.11
CA GLY A 950 1.12 -27.52 9.88
C GLY A 950 1.35 -26.73 11.17
N LEU A 951 1.39 -25.40 11.10
CA LEU A 951 1.66 -24.55 12.27
C LEU A 951 0.58 -24.63 13.35
N PHE A 952 -0.67 -24.92 13.00
CA PHE A 952 -1.75 -25.17 13.97
C PHE A 952 -1.83 -26.64 14.38
N ASN A 953 -1.22 -27.54 13.61
CA ASN A 953 -1.23 -28.98 13.83
C ASN A 953 0.22 -29.52 13.82
N PRO A 954 1.05 -29.14 14.81
CA PRO A 954 2.44 -29.60 14.85
C PRO A 954 2.49 -31.13 15.02
N PRO A 955 3.33 -31.85 14.25
CA PRO A 955 3.38 -33.30 14.32
C PRO A 955 4.08 -33.80 15.58
N ALA A 956 3.77 -35.03 16.00
CA ALA A 956 4.48 -35.70 17.10
C ALA A 956 5.90 -36.17 16.73
N THR A 957 6.20 -36.27 15.43
CA THR A 957 7.52 -36.65 14.89
C THR A 957 7.92 -35.73 13.75
N PHE A 958 9.22 -35.55 13.53
CA PHE A 958 9.75 -34.70 12.47
C PHE A 958 10.85 -35.43 11.68
N THR A 959 10.82 -35.21 10.37
CA THR A 959 11.77 -35.77 9.40
C THR A 959 12.44 -34.71 8.54
N ASN A 960 11.96 -33.46 8.63
CA ASN A 960 12.47 -32.31 7.90
C ASN A 960 12.37 -31.03 8.75
N GLU A 961 13.03 -29.97 8.29
CA GLU A 961 13.09 -28.69 9.00
C GLU A 961 11.73 -28.00 9.11
N SER A 962 10.81 -28.14 8.14
CA SER A 962 9.48 -27.51 8.21
C SER A 962 8.62 -28.08 9.33
N GLN A 963 8.64 -29.40 9.52
CA GLN A 963 7.96 -30.08 10.63
C GLN A 963 8.59 -29.70 11.98
N LEU A 964 9.94 -29.67 12.03
CA LEU A 964 10.68 -29.25 13.21
C LEU A 964 10.37 -27.79 13.58
N PHE A 965 10.34 -26.89 12.61
CA PHE A 965 9.97 -25.49 12.81
C PHE A 965 8.56 -25.36 13.37
N ALA A 966 7.58 -26.09 12.81
CA ALA A 966 6.20 -26.07 13.30
C ALA A 966 6.09 -26.52 14.76
N ILE A 967 6.89 -27.50 15.19
CA ILE A 967 6.98 -27.89 16.60
C ILE A 967 7.61 -26.77 17.43
N LEU A 968 8.80 -26.30 17.04
CA LEU A 968 9.60 -25.38 17.84
C LEU A 968 8.96 -23.99 17.99
N VAL A 969 8.30 -23.46 16.96
CA VAL A 969 7.56 -22.19 17.05
C VAL A 969 6.38 -22.28 18.03
N ASN A 970 5.76 -23.47 18.17
CA ASN A 970 4.68 -23.69 19.13
C ASN A 970 5.16 -23.87 20.57
N LEU A 971 6.40 -24.34 20.76
CA LEU A 971 7.03 -24.49 22.08
C LEU A 971 7.65 -23.17 22.57
N PHE A 972 8.35 -22.44 21.70
CA PHE A 972 9.21 -21.33 22.10
C PHE A 972 8.80 -19.96 21.56
N GLY A 973 7.81 -19.89 20.66
CA GLY A 973 7.40 -18.66 19.97
C GLY A 973 8.26 -18.34 18.74
N PRO A 974 8.15 -17.14 18.12
CA PRO A 974 8.79 -16.79 16.84
C PRO A 974 10.31 -17.01 16.80
N GLY A 975 10.81 -17.43 15.63
CA GLY A 975 12.22 -17.73 15.37
C GLY A 975 12.44 -18.10 13.90
N TYR A 976 13.63 -18.60 13.57
CA TYR A 976 13.97 -19.11 12.24
C TYR A 976 14.93 -20.31 12.35
N MET A 977 14.95 -21.16 11.32
CA MET A 977 15.94 -22.23 11.20
C MET A 977 17.20 -21.70 10.51
N SER A 978 18.37 -22.02 11.05
CA SER A 978 19.66 -21.74 10.42
C SER A 978 20.67 -22.82 10.79
N ASN A 979 21.31 -23.44 9.79
CA ASN A 979 22.29 -24.51 9.98
C ASN A 979 21.81 -25.66 10.91
N GLY A 980 20.53 -26.04 10.83
CA GLY A 980 19.93 -27.07 11.69
C GLY A 980 19.65 -26.63 13.14
N GLU A 981 19.87 -25.36 13.46
CA GLU A 981 19.55 -24.74 14.75
C GLU A 981 18.25 -23.94 14.65
N TYR A 982 17.49 -23.92 15.73
CA TYR A 982 16.37 -23.00 15.87
C TYR A 982 16.81 -21.77 16.62
N GLN A 983 16.83 -20.64 15.94
CA GLN A 983 17.38 -19.39 16.44
C GLN A 983 16.26 -18.37 16.71
N GLN A 984 16.40 -17.66 17.82
CA GLN A 984 15.47 -16.64 18.26
C GLN A 984 16.25 -15.40 18.66
N HIS A 985 15.81 -14.25 18.14
CA HIS A 985 16.37 -12.96 18.51
C HIS A 985 15.62 -12.40 19.71
N ASP A 986 16.32 -12.04 20.78
CA ASP A 986 15.76 -11.19 21.85
C ASP A 986 15.53 -9.76 21.33
N PHE A 987 16.14 -9.44 20.19
CA PHE A 987 15.99 -8.18 19.49
C PHE A 987 14.81 -8.14 18.50
N PHE A 988 14.87 -8.89 17.39
CA PHE A 988 13.88 -8.80 16.28
C PHE A 988 12.46 -9.23 16.64
N ILE A 989 12.29 -10.00 17.73
CA ILE A 989 10.98 -10.39 18.27
C ILE A 989 10.01 -9.21 18.42
N GLY A 990 10.54 -8.01 18.71
CA GLY A 990 9.72 -6.85 18.98
C GLY A 990 9.02 -6.26 17.76
N TYR A 991 9.53 -6.43 16.54
CA TYR A 991 8.98 -5.70 15.39
C TYR A 991 7.54 -6.08 15.08
N TRP A 992 7.28 -7.39 14.97
CA TRP A 992 5.94 -7.91 14.79
C TRP A 992 5.05 -7.58 15.99
N LEU A 993 5.56 -7.70 17.21
CA LEU A 993 4.79 -7.36 18.41
C LEU A 993 4.38 -5.88 18.45
N HIS A 994 5.26 -4.95 18.06
CA HIS A 994 4.93 -3.53 17.96
C HIS A 994 3.93 -3.27 16.83
N ALA A 995 4.14 -3.86 15.65
CA ALA A 995 3.23 -3.72 14.53
C ALA A 995 1.82 -4.25 14.85
N LEU A 996 1.73 -5.39 15.54
CA LEU A 996 0.47 -5.98 16.01
C LEU A 996 -0.19 -5.11 17.09
N ALA A 997 0.56 -4.63 18.09
CA ALA A 997 0.04 -3.77 19.14
C ALA A 997 -0.48 -2.44 18.59
N ILE A 998 0.25 -1.81 17.67
CA ILE A 998 -0.19 -0.59 16.97
C ILE A 998 -1.40 -0.89 16.09
N GLY A 999 -1.38 -1.99 15.34
CA GLY A 999 -2.52 -2.44 14.54
C GLY A 999 -3.79 -2.64 15.37
N GLU A 1000 -3.67 -3.16 16.58
CA GLU A 1000 -4.79 -3.27 17.53
C GLU A 1000 -5.28 -1.88 17.96
N ARG A 1001 -4.36 -0.98 18.35
CA ARG A 1001 -4.70 0.39 18.74
C ARG A 1001 -5.41 1.18 17.65
N LEU A 1002 -4.99 1.00 16.40
CA LEU A 1002 -5.62 1.68 15.27
C LEU A 1002 -6.98 1.06 14.89
N GLY A 1003 -7.30 -0.14 15.39
CA GLY A 1003 -8.51 -0.91 15.08
C GLY A 1003 -8.36 -1.85 13.87
N PHE A 1004 -7.16 -1.95 13.30
CA PHE A 1004 -6.89 -2.75 12.10
C PHE A 1004 -7.00 -4.25 12.37
N ASN A 1005 -6.45 -4.74 13.50
CA ASN A 1005 -6.55 -6.15 13.87
C ASN A 1005 -8.02 -6.58 14.05
N ALA A 1006 -8.84 -5.74 14.69
CA ALA A 1006 -10.28 -5.98 14.84
C ALA A 1006 -11.00 -6.06 13.48
N ALA A 1007 -10.64 -5.18 12.53
CA ALA A 1007 -11.17 -5.23 11.18
C ALA A 1007 -10.78 -6.51 10.43
N LEU A 1008 -9.53 -6.99 10.59
CA LEU A 1008 -9.07 -8.25 10.00
C LEU A 1008 -9.78 -9.48 10.61
N ARG A 1009 -9.94 -9.51 11.94
CA ARG A 1009 -10.69 -10.58 12.62
C ARG A 1009 -12.14 -10.67 12.14
N ALA A 1010 -12.79 -9.52 11.98
CA ALA A 1010 -14.17 -9.45 11.48
C ALA A 1010 -14.29 -9.84 9.99
N ARG A 1011 -13.20 -9.72 9.22
CA ARG A 1011 -13.20 -9.96 7.77
C ARG A 1011 -13.18 -11.45 7.41
N SER A 1012 -12.40 -12.27 8.13
CA SER A 1012 -12.26 -13.70 7.84
C SER A 1012 -11.82 -14.48 9.07
N ALA A 1013 -12.43 -15.65 9.29
CA ALA A 1013 -12.05 -16.55 10.37
C ALA A 1013 -10.60 -17.06 10.23
N LYS A 1014 -10.10 -17.20 8.99
CA LYS A 1014 -8.70 -17.58 8.71
C LYS A 1014 -7.74 -16.47 9.12
N LEU A 1015 -8.08 -15.21 8.83
CA LEU A 1015 -7.32 -14.04 9.26
C LEU A 1015 -7.27 -13.95 10.79
N ALA A 1016 -8.43 -14.12 11.44
CA ALA A 1016 -8.50 -14.16 12.89
C ALA A 1016 -7.58 -15.24 13.46
N ALA A 1017 -7.63 -16.46 12.93
CA ALA A 1017 -6.79 -17.56 13.38
C ALA A 1017 -5.30 -17.27 13.21
N VAL A 1018 -4.86 -16.70 12.08
CA VAL A 1018 -3.45 -16.33 11.88
C VAL A 1018 -3.01 -15.23 12.85
N LEU A 1019 -3.80 -14.16 12.99
CA LEU A 1019 -3.47 -13.04 13.88
C LEU A 1019 -3.40 -13.47 15.35
N ASP A 1020 -4.40 -14.22 15.82
CA ASP A 1020 -4.48 -14.66 17.20
C ASP A 1020 -3.37 -15.69 17.51
N TRP A 1021 -3.05 -16.56 16.55
CA TRP A 1021 -1.88 -17.42 16.65
C TRP A 1021 -0.57 -16.62 16.72
N MET A 1022 -0.39 -15.61 15.87
CA MET A 1022 0.80 -14.74 15.91
C MET A 1022 0.94 -14.04 17.28
N VAL A 1023 -0.16 -13.54 17.84
CA VAL A 1023 -0.17 -12.95 19.18
C VAL A 1023 0.20 -13.97 20.25
N GLU A 1024 -0.34 -15.19 20.18
CA GLU A 1024 -0.07 -16.24 21.15
C GLU A 1024 1.39 -16.73 21.11
N ILE A 1025 1.98 -16.92 19.93
CA ILE A 1025 3.40 -17.33 19.85
C ILE A 1025 4.32 -16.24 20.40
N HIS A 1026 4.00 -14.94 20.22
CA HIS A 1026 4.76 -13.85 20.83
C HIS A 1026 4.59 -13.84 22.35
N ARG A 1027 3.37 -14.10 22.87
CA ARG A 1027 3.14 -14.27 24.31
C ARG A 1027 4.02 -15.38 24.88
N LYS A 1028 4.01 -16.56 24.26
CA LYS A 1028 4.84 -17.71 24.69
C LYS A 1028 6.31 -17.35 24.75
N ARG A 1029 6.82 -16.67 23.72
CA ARG A 1029 8.20 -16.19 23.70
C ARG A 1029 8.51 -15.26 24.86
N ILE A 1030 7.75 -14.17 24.99
CA ILE A 1030 8.03 -13.09 25.95
C ILE A 1030 7.95 -13.63 27.38
N VAL A 1031 6.88 -14.36 27.70
CA VAL A 1031 6.69 -14.94 29.03
C VAL A 1031 7.75 -15.98 29.33
N GLY A 1032 7.98 -16.96 28.45
CA GLY A 1032 8.95 -18.01 28.69
C GLY A 1032 10.39 -17.47 28.84
N ARG A 1033 10.78 -16.48 28.03
CA ARG A 1033 12.11 -15.88 28.10
C ARG A 1033 12.35 -15.05 29.37
N LEU A 1034 11.33 -14.35 29.87
CA LEU A 1034 11.44 -13.48 31.06
C LEU A 1034 11.20 -14.23 32.37
N VAL A 1035 10.31 -15.23 32.37
CA VAL A 1035 9.89 -15.94 33.59
C VAL A 1035 10.68 -17.22 33.78
N ASP A 1036 10.75 -18.08 32.75
CA ASP A 1036 11.31 -19.43 32.88
C ASP A 1036 12.81 -19.48 32.56
N GLY A 1037 13.27 -18.64 31.63
CA GLY A 1037 14.68 -18.57 31.20
C GLY A 1037 15.36 -17.19 31.31
N PRO A 1038 15.15 -16.38 32.37
CA PRO A 1038 15.60 -14.98 32.42
C PRO A 1038 17.11 -14.79 32.19
N ARG A 1039 17.93 -15.77 32.59
CA ARG A 1039 19.40 -15.72 32.52
C ARG A 1039 20.02 -16.71 31.54
N LEU A 1040 19.25 -17.24 30.59
CA LEU A 1040 19.82 -18.15 29.58
C LEU A 1040 21.00 -17.52 28.86
N THR A 1041 22.09 -18.28 28.72
CA THR A 1041 23.28 -17.90 27.96
C THR A 1041 22.94 -17.73 26.48
N ILE A 1042 23.57 -16.75 25.83
CA ILE A 1042 23.33 -16.35 24.44
C ILE A 1042 24.60 -16.67 23.63
N SER A 1043 24.45 -17.27 22.44
CA SER A 1043 25.59 -17.78 21.66
C SER A 1043 26.12 -16.74 20.66
N GLY A 1044 27.42 -16.41 20.73
CA GLY A 1044 28.18 -15.73 19.68
C GLY A 1044 27.86 -14.25 19.43
N ASN A 1045 26.58 -13.89 19.26
CA ASN A 1045 26.04 -12.53 19.11
C ASN A 1045 25.20 -12.17 20.33
N SER A 1046 25.30 -10.93 20.82
CA SER A 1046 24.73 -10.46 22.11
C SER A 1046 23.19 -10.45 22.26
N TYR A 1047 22.47 -11.04 21.30
CA TYR A 1047 21.02 -10.96 21.19
C TYR A 1047 20.37 -12.21 20.57
N LEU A 1048 21.14 -13.27 20.30
CA LEU A 1048 20.70 -14.44 19.56
C LEU A 1048 20.93 -15.70 20.40
N PHE A 1049 19.85 -16.34 20.83
CA PHE A 1049 19.95 -17.69 21.42
C PHE A 1049 19.28 -18.68 20.49
N GLY A 1050 19.70 -19.93 20.57
CA GLY A 1050 19.09 -20.98 19.79
C GLY A 1050 19.22 -22.34 20.43
N LEU A 1051 18.32 -23.23 20.01
CA LEU A 1051 18.43 -24.65 20.28
C LEU A 1051 19.53 -25.22 19.37
N PRO A 1052 20.65 -25.73 19.93
CA PRO A 1052 21.77 -26.19 19.11
C PRO A 1052 21.41 -27.43 18.31
N ALA A 1053 22.05 -27.61 17.17
CA ALA A 1053 21.82 -28.76 16.28
C ALA A 1053 22.03 -30.11 17.00
N SER A 1054 22.90 -30.16 18.00
CA SER A 1054 23.12 -31.34 18.83
C SER A 1054 21.87 -31.75 19.62
N ALA A 1055 21.13 -30.78 20.20
CA ALA A 1055 19.89 -31.05 20.91
C ALA A 1055 18.79 -31.55 19.97
N VAL A 1056 18.71 -31.00 18.75
CA VAL A 1056 17.82 -31.48 17.69
C VAL A 1056 18.17 -32.91 17.29
N SER A 1057 19.47 -33.21 17.10
CA SER A 1057 19.93 -34.55 16.73
C SER A 1057 19.63 -35.60 17.81
N ASN A 1058 19.80 -35.23 19.09
CA ASN A 1058 19.55 -36.11 20.22
C ASN A 1058 18.06 -36.45 20.40
N ALA A 1059 17.15 -35.59 19.93
CA ALA A 1059 15.72 -35.87 19.98
C ALA A 1059 15.29 -37.00 19.02
N GLY A 1060 16.13 -37.36 18.04
CA GLY A 1060 15.92 -38.53 17.18
C GLY A 1060 14.65 -38.47 16.33
N GLY A 1061 14.20 -37.27 15.93
CA GLY A 1061 12.97 -37.09 15.15
C GLY A 1061 11.67 -37.18 15.95
N VAL A 1062 11.73 -37.19 17.29
CA VAL A 1062 10.56 -37.27 18.17
C VAL A 1062 10.37 -35.94 18.91
N ALA A 1063 9.20 -35.32 18.75
CA ALA A 1063 8.92 -33.98 19.30
C ALA A 1063 9.00 -33.94 20.83
N ALA A 1064 8.54 -34.98 21.50
CA ALA A 1064 8.55 -35.08 22.97
C ALA A 1064 9.96 -35.16 23.57
N ASN A 1065 10.98 -35.50 22.78
CA ASN A 1065 12.37 -35.57 23.23
C ASN A 1065 13.11 -34.23 23.09
N LEU A 1066 12.51 -33.24 22.41
CA LEU A 1066 13.03 -31.88 22.39
C LEU A 1066 12.81 -31.21 23.76
N PRO A 1067 13.53 -30.14 24.09
CA PRO A 1067 13.19 -29.29 25.23
C PRO A 1067 11.75 -28.77 25.07
N GLN A 1068 10.95 -28.85 26.14
CA GLN A 1068 9.51 -28.53 26.09
C GLN A 1068 9.22 -27.10 26.55
N GLY A 1069 10.19 -26.42 27.18
CA GLY A 1069 10.09 -25.02 27.55
C GLY A 1069 11.46 -24.39 27.82
N TYR A 1070 11.46 -23.08 28.13
CA TYR A 1070 12.70 -22.32 28.36
C TYR A 1070 13.51 -22.82 29.56
N ALA A 1071 12.84 -23.37 30.59
CA ALA A 1071 13.52 -23.98 31.73
C ALA A 1071 14.39 -25.19 31.32
N ASP A 1072 13.93 -25.98 30.34
CA ASP A 1072 14.66 -27.14 29.81
C ASP A 1072 15.88 -26.73 28.98
N LEU A 1073 15.97 -25.48 28.56
CA LEU A 1073 17.13 -24.94 27.86
C LEU A 1073 18.27 -24.57 28.83
N ILE A 1074 17.98 -24.37 30.12
CA ILE A 1074 19.00 -23.98 31.11
C ILE A 1074 20.13 -25.01 31.23
N PRO A 1075 19.86 -26.33 31.37
CA PRO A 1075 20.92 -27.33 31.44
C PRO A 1075 21.70 -27.48 30.12
N LEU A 1076 21.09 -27.10 28.99
CA LEU A 1076 21.69 -27.23 27.66
C LEU A 1076 22.60 -26.05 27.31
N LEU A 1077 22.16 -24.83 27.63
CA LEU A 1077 22.83 -23.59 27.23
C LEU A 1077 23.64 -22.96 28.36
N GLY A 1078 23.31 -23.26 29.61
CA GLY A 1078 23.87 -22.62 30.79
C GLY A 1078 23.14 -21.32 31.15
N GLN A 1079 23.68 -20.63 32.17
CA GLN A 1079 23.18 -19.34 32.61
C GLN A 1079 24.29 -18.29 32.64
N ALA A 1080 23.93 -17.06 32.28
CA ALA A 1080 24.74 -15.87 32.51
C ALA A 1080 24.66 -15.42 33.97
N ASP A 1081 25.69 -14.69 34.42
CA ASP A 1081 25.79 -14.19 35.80
C ASP A 1081 24.61 -13.28 36.16
N THR A 1082 24.21 -12.44 35.21
CA THR A 1082 22.99 -11.62 35.29
C THR A 1082 22.26 -11.60 33.95
N TRP A 1083 21.01 -11.13 33.96
CA TRP A 1083 20.21 -10.96 32.74
C TRP A 1083 20.83 -9.96 31.74
N ALA A 1084 21.75 -9.10 32.20
CA ALA A 1084 22.43 -8.06 31.43
C ALA A 1084 23.70 -8.53 30.71
N TYR A 1085 24.11 -9.79 30.86
CA TYR A 1085 25.32 -10.35 30.21
C TYR A 1085 24.98 -11.56 29.34
N ASN A 1086 25.85 -11.86 28.37
CA ASN A 1086 25.63 -12.93 27.39
C ASN A 1086 26.08 -14.32 27.84
N GLY A 1087 26.84 -14.43 28.94
CA GLY A 1087 27.29 -15.71 29.50
C GLY A 1087 28.00 -15.56 30.85
N PRO A 1088 28.61 -16.63 31.38
CA PRO A 1088 29.23 -16.63 32.71
C PRO A 1088 30.58 -15.89 32.76
N GLY A 1089 30.88 -15.27 33.91
CA GLY A 1089 32.16 -14.58 34.19
C GLY A 1089 32.38 -13.25 33.44
N THR A 1090 33.60 -12.70 33.49
CA THR A 1090 34.00 -11.46 32.78
C THR A 1090 34.19 -11.62 31.27
N GLN A 1091 33.96 -12.81 30.71
CA GLN A 1091 34.23 -13.14 29.30
C GLN A 1091 33.08 -12.83 28.32
N ASN A 1092 32.11 -11.99 28.67
CA ASN A 1092 30.95 -11.74 27.81
C ASN A 1092 30.55 -10.26 27.74
N GLY A 1093 30.29 -9.76 26.53
CA GLY A 1093 29.82 -8.39 26.30
C GLY A 1093 28.48 -8.10 27.00
N THR A 1094 28.24 -6.83 27.34
CA THR A 1094 26.98 -6.37 27.93
C THR A 1094 25.83 -6.49 26.91
N ARG A 1095 24.63 -6.75 27.42
CA ARG A 1095 23.37 -6.74 26.67
C ARG A 1095 22.75 -5.36 26.79
N ASP A 1096 23.32 -4.39 26.09
CA ASP A 1096 22.81 -3.01 26.12
C ASP A 1096 21.98 -2.72 24.88
N GLY A 1097 20.84 -2.04 25.06
CA GLY A 1097 20.28 -1.09 24.10
C GLY A 1097 19.65 -1.60 22.79
N GLN A 1098 20.03 -2.80 22.38
CA GLN A 1098 19.56 -3.45 21.16
C GLN A 1098 19.17 -4.90 21.46
N GLY A 1099 19.86 -5.60 22.36
CA GLY A 1099 19.54 -7.00 22.64
C GLY A 1099 18.37 -7.26 23.58
N LEU A 1100 17.78 -6.23 24.21
CA LEU A 1100 16.86 -6.39 25.35
C LEU A 1100 15.64 -5.46 25.37
N ASP A 1101 15.69 -4.27 24.76
CA ASP A 1101 14.66 -3.25 24.98
C ASP A 1101 13.28 -3.69 24.48
N LEU A 1102 13.25 -4.31 23.30
CA LEU A 1102 12.04 -4.89 22.72
C LEU A 1102 11.50 -6.08 23.53
N LEU A 1103 12.37 -6.85 24.19
CA LEU A 1103 11.98 -7.90 25.12
C LEU A 1103 11.41 -7.31 26.42
N MET A 1104 12.03 -6.25 26.96
CA MET A 1104 11.54 -5.54 28.17
C MET A 1104 10.23 -4.80 27.91
N ALA A 1105 10.02 -4.26 26.72
CA ALA A 1105 8.75 -3.64 26.33
C ALA A 1105 7.65 -4.68 26.05
N GLY A 1106 8.03 -5.89 25.61
CA GLY A 1106 7.10 -6.91 25.13
C GLY A 1106 5.91 -7.20 26.05
N PRO A 1107 6.08 -7.40 27.37
CA PRO A 1107 4.97 -7.64 28.27
C PRO A 1107 3.92 -6.51 28.26
N SER A 1108 4.35 -5.25 28.26
CA SER A 1108 3.46 -4.09 28.19
C SER A 1108 2.75 -3.95 26.84
N GLN A 1109 3.40 -4.34 25.72
CA GLN A 1109 2.76 -4.39 24.39
C GLN A 1109 1.66 -5.45 24.36
N LEU A 1110 1.92 -6.64 24.93
CA LEU A 1110 0.93 -7.72 25.04
C LEU A 1110 -0.23 -7.32 25.95
N LYS A 1111 0.07 -6.74 27.11
CA LYS A 1111 -0.92 -6.40 28.12
C LYS A 1111 -1.77 -5.20 27.73
N TYR A 1112 -1.13 -4.08 27.42
CA TYR A 1112 -1.82 -2.82 27.16
C TYR A 1112 -2.13 -2.64 25.68
N GLY A 1113 -1.22 -2.99 24.77
CA GLY A 1113 -1.42 -2.86 23.33
C GLY A 1113 -2.41 -3.86 22.75
N LEU A 1114 -2.27 -5.13 23.14
CA LEU A 1114 -3.10 -6.25 22.65
C LEU A 1114 -4.20 -6.70 23.62
N GLY A 1115 -4.28 -6.09 24.81
CA GLY A 1115 -5.34 -6.37 25.78
C GLY A 1115 -5.26 -7.75 26.45
N LEU A 1116 -4.09 -8.40 26.45
CA LEU A 1116 -3.94 -9.72 27.07
C LEU A 1116 -3.83 -9.64 28.59
N THR A 1117 -4.28 -10.71 29.26
CA THR A 1117 -4.26 -10.83 30.72
C THR A 1117 -3.70 -12.19 31.17
N GLY A 1118 -3.30 -12.28 32.45
CA GLY A 1118 -2.94 -13.53 33.12
C GLY A 1118 -1.68 -13.43 33.97
N THR A 1119 -1.60 -14.23 35.04
CA THR A 1119 -0.57 -14.15 36.08
C THR A 1119 0.86 -14.29 35.56
N ALA A 1120 1.09 -15.16 34.57
CA ALA A 1120 2.42 -15.32 33.97
C ALA A 1120 2.86 -14.06 33.20
N LEU A 1121 1.92 -13.37 32.57
CA LEU A 1121 2.19 -12.10 31.89
C LEU A 1121 2.41 -10.96 32.91
N ASP A 1122 1.66 -10.93 34.01
CA ASP A 1122 1.88 -9.97 35.10
C ASP A 1122 3.25 -10.16 35.77
N THR A 1123 3.69 -11.41 35.88
CA THR A 1123 5.03 -11.75 36.37
C THR A 1123 6.10 -11.28 35.38
N ALA A 1124 5.93 -11.53 34.08
CA ALA A 1124 6.83 -11.06 33.04
C ALA A 1124 6.96 -9.53 33.01
N GLU A 1125 5.84 -8.80 33.14
CA GLU A 1125 5.82 -7.34 33.25
C GLU A 1125 6.61 -6.86 34.48
N SER A 1126 6.42 -7.51 35.64
CA SER A 1126 7.13 -7.18 36.87
C SER A 1126 8.65 -7.41 36.74
N VAL A 1127 9.06 -8.52 36.10
CA VAL A 1127 10.47 -8.81 35.81
C VAL A 1127 11.06 -7.76 34.86
N ALA A 1128 10.37 -7.45 33.77
CA ALA A 1128 10.83 -6.44 32.81
C ALA A 1128 10.93 -5.05 33.43
N ALA A 1129 9.96 -4.64 34.26
CA ALA A 1129 10.01 -3.38 34.99
C ALA A 1129 11.19 -3.32 35.97
N ALA A 1130 11.48 -4.42 36.67
CA ALA A 1130 12.64 -4.51 37.55
C ALA A 1130 13.96 -4.37 36.77
N TRP A 1131 14.11 -5.06 35.64
CA TRP A 1131 15.29 -4.94 34.77
C TRP A 1131 15.48 -3.53 34.24
N ARG A 1132 14.38 -2.91 33.82
CA ARG A 1132 14.37 -1.55 33.30
C ARG A 1132 14.79 -0.54 34.38
N ASN A 1133 14.26 -0.66 35.59
CA ASN A 1133 14.61 0.21 36.71
C ASN A 1133 16.07 0.03 37.14
N ASP A 1134 16.58 -1.20 37.13
CA ASP A 1134 17.99 -1.50 37.41
C ASP A 1134 18.92 -0.84 36.37
N ARG A 1135 18.61 -0.95 35.07
CA ARG A 1135 19.39 -0.22 34.03
C ARG A 1135 19.28 1.29 34.17
N LYS A 1136 18.06 1.80 34.41
CA LYS A 1136 17.84 3.24 34.59
C LYS A 1136 18.70 3.77 35.73
N ALA A 1137 18.65 3.12 36.89
CA ALA A 1137 19.45 3.50 38.05
C ALA A 1137 20.96 3.39 37.76
N ALA A 1138 21.40 2.35 37.06
CA ALA A 1138 22.80 2.17 36.67
C ALA A 1138 23.29 3.25 35.70
N GLU A 1139 22.45 3.74 34.79
CA GLU A 1139 22.79 4.86 33.90
C GLU A 1139 22.76 6.20 34.64
N GLU A 1140 21.73 6.47 35.45
CA GLU A 1140 21.62 7.71 36.22
C GLU A 1140 22.77 7.87 37.24
N ALA A 1141 23.26 6.76 37.80
CA ALA A 1141 24.41 6.74 38.71
C ALA A 1141 25.72 7.23 38.06
N LYS A 1142 25.78 7.31 36.72
CA LYS A 1142 26.94 7.87 36.00
C LYS A 1142 26.99 9.40 36.03
N GLY A 1143 25.97 10.08 36.55
CA GLY A 1143 25.95 11.54 36.68
C GLY A 1143 26.06 12.24 35.33
N SER A 1144 27.10 13.06 35.14
CA SER A 1144 27.34 13.76 33.85
C SER A 1144 27.65 12.84 32.68
N ASP A 1145 28.01 11.58 32.96
CA ASP A 1145 28.28 10.55 31.96
C ASP A 1145 27.06 9.63 31.72
N ALA A 1146 25.90 9.94 32.34
CA ALA A 1146 24.64 9.32 31.97
C ALA A 1146 24.41 9.49 30.46
N GLY A 1147 23.91 8.46 29.78
CA GLY A 1147 23.82 8.46 28.32
C GLY A 1147 24.96 7.74 27.60
N SER A 1148 26.08 7.45 28.27
CA SER A 1148 27.22 6.71 27.68
C SER A 1148 26.98 5.21 27.49
N GLY A 1149 25.95 4.62 28.13
CA GLY A 1149 25.63 3.18 28.07
C GLY A 1149 24.22 2.89 27.54
N TRP A 1150 23.33 2.29 28.34
CA TRP A 1150 22.00 1.83 27.90
C TRP A 1150 21.15 2.92 27.26
N PHE A 1151 21.06 4.10 27.88
CA PHE A 1151 20.29 5.24 27.34
C PHE A 1151 20.69 5.54 25.90
N ARG A 1152 21.99 5.43 25.55
CA ARG A 1152 22.59 5.69 24.21
C ARG A 1152 21.88 4.99 23.05
N TYR A 1153 21.20 3.89 23.31
CA TYR A 1153 20.65 3.00 22.30
C TYR A 1153 19.12 2.90 22.35
N LEU A 1154 18.50 3.35 23.44
CA LEU A 1154 17.06 3.20 23.67
C LEU A 1154 16.26 4.15 22.78
N GLN A 1155 15.26 3.59 22.09
CA GLN A 1155 14.30 4.32 21.27
C GLN A 1155 13.01 4.61 22.05
N GLY A 1156 12.38 5.77 21.82
CA GLY A 1156 11.17 6.21 22.52
C GLY A 1156 10.00 5.24 22.34
N SER A 1157 9.85 4.67 21.14
CA SER A 1157 8.82 3.66 20.84
C SER A 1157 9.13 2.26 21.37
N HIS A 1158 10.33 2.02 21.92
CA HIS A 1158 10.73 0.77 22.58
C HIS A 1158 10.62 0.84 24.11
N ASN A 1159 10.11 1.94 24.65
CA ASN A 1159 9.71 1.98 26.05
C ASN A 1159 8.44 1.15 26.28
N PRO A 1160 8.16 0.78 27.54
CA PRO A 1160 6.91 0.13 27.90
C PRO A 1160 5.71 0.93 27.40
N MET A 1161 4.75 0.23 26.78
CA MET A 1161 3.48 0.82 26.38
C MET A 1161 2.66 1.17 27.61
N LEU A 1162 2.01 2.33 27.59
CA LEU A 1162 1.14 2.74 28.69
C LEU A 1162 -0.28 2.18 28.51
N PRO A 1163 -1.00 1.91 29.61
CA PRO A 1163 -2.44 1.67 29.54
C PRO A 1163 -3.12 2.85 28.85
N THR A 1164 -4.11 2.55 28.01
CA THR A 1164 -5.03 3.59 27.54
C THR A 1164 -5.80 4.08 28.76
N ALA A 1165 -5.98 5.39 28.88
CA ALA A 1165 -6.96 5.93 29.81
C ALA A 1165 -8.37 5.51 29.34
N GLN A 1166 -8.76 4.26 29.63
CA GLN A 1166 -10.17 3.91 29.75
C GLN A 1166 -10.59 4.37 31.15
N GLY A 1167 -11.09 5.60 31.26
CA GLY A 1167 -11.73 6.09 32.49
C GLY A 1167 -10.88 5.94 33.76
N LEU A 1168 -9.72 6.60 33.81
CA LEU A 1168 -9.18 7.02 35.10
C LEU A 1168 -9.86 8.33 35.44
N ASP A 1169 -10.45 8.37 36.63
CA ASP A 1169 -11.07 9.54 37.24
C ASP A 1169 -10.20 10.80 37.09
N ALA A 1170 -10.86 11.94 37.19
CA ALA A 1170 -10.33 13.31 37.15
C ALA A 1170 -9.22 13.63 38.20
N ASP A 1171 -8.57 12.64 38.79
CA ASP A 1171 -7.64 12.79 39.91
C ASP A 1171 -6.15 12.67 39.51
N GLN A 1172 -5.82 12.73 38.22
CA GLN A 1172 -4.45 13.07 37.76
C GLN A 1172 -4.37 14.43 37.05
N GLU A 1173 -5.30 15.32 37.38
CA GLU A 1173 -5.13 16.76 37.30
C GLU A 1173 -4.53 17.29 38.61
N VAL A 1174 -3.45 16.65 39.10
CA VAL A 1174 -2.69 17.12 40.27
C VAL A 1174 -1.21 17.02 39.94
N ILE A 1175 -0.69 18.08 39.32
CA ILE A 1175 0.57 18.80 39.57
C ILE A 1175 0.73 19.79 38.38
N THR A 1176 -0.12 20.81 38.35
CA THR A 1176 0.16 22.08 37.62
C THR A 1176 -0.40 23.30 38.34
N ASP A 1177 -0.84 23.16 39.59
CA ASP A 1177 -1.13 24.28 40.49
C ASP A 1177 -0.14 24.24 41.66
N LEU A 1178 0.99 24.94 41.49
CA LEU A 1178 1.78 25.57 42.57
C LEU A 1178 2.96 26.31 41.94
N ALA A 1179 2.73 27.56 41.53
CA ALA A 1179 3.59 28.72 41.80
C ALA A 1179 3.33 29.88 40.82
N PHE A 1180 2.16 30.52 40.94
CA PHE A 1180 2.03 31.97 40.67
C PHE A 1180 0.98 32.56 41.63
N THR A 1181 1.25 32.50 42.93
CA THR A 1181 0.68 33.44 43.90
C THR A 1181 1.78 34.43 44.27
N GLY A 1182 1.75 35.58 43.60
CA GLY A 1182 2.72 36.64 43.82
C GLY A 1182 2.51 37.83 42.90
N LEU A 1183 1.27 38.26 42.70
CA LEU A 1183 0.96 39.57 42.14
C LEU A 1183 -0.33 40.07 42.81
N GLU A 1184 -0.16 41.07 43.67
CA GLU A 1184 -1.21 41.74 44.40
C GLU A 1184 -2.20 42.40 43.44
N LEU A 1185 -3.47 41.99 43.53
CA LEU A 1185 -4.61 42.78 43.07
C LEU A 1185 -4.98 43.74 44.21
N SER A 1186 -4.49 44.97 44.11
CA SER A 1186 -5.18 46.11 44.70
C SER A 1186 -5.25 47.23 43.67
N ALA A 1187 -6.45 47.78 43.54
CA ALA A 1187 -6.85 48.95 42.76
C ALA A 1187 -7.60 48.69 41.43
N LEU A 1188 -8.87 49.15 41.46
CA LEU A 1188 -9.72 49.64 40.36
C LEU A 1188 -10.42 48.54 39.54
N ALA A 1189 -11.72 48.25 39.69
CA ALA A 1189 -12.91 49.11 39.79
C ALA A 1189 -12.99 50.15 38.65
N ASP A 1190 -14.01 49.95 37.83
CA ASP A 1190 -14.65 50.83 36.85
C ASP A 1190 -14.15 50.88 35.39
N VAL A 1191 -15.18 50.84 34.52
CA VAL A 1191 -15.36 51.42 33.19
C VAL A 1191 -15.40 50.48 31.95
N GLU A 1192 -16.65 50.36 31.48
CA GLU A 1192 -17.26 50.21 30.14
C GLU A 1192 -16.43 50.33 28.83
N ASP A 1193 -16.99 49.66 27.81
CA ASP A 1193 -16.96 49.90 26.34
C ASP A 1193 -15.64 49.84 25.53
N VAL A 1194 -15.57 48.89 24.57
CA VAL A 1194 -15.82 49.02 23.10
C VAL A 1194 -15.78 47.65 22.44
#